data_AF-A0A409YP96-F1
#
_entry.id   AF-A0A409YP96-F1
#
_cell.length_a   1.000
_cell.length_b   1.000
_cell.length_c   1.000
_cell.angle_alpha   90.00
_cell.angle_beta   90.00
_cell.angle_gamma   90.00
#
_symmetry.space_group_name_H-M   'P 1'
#
loop_
_entity.id
_entity.type
_entity.pdbx_description
1 polymer ?
#
loop_
_entity_poly.entity_id
_entity_poly.type
_entity_poly.pdbx_seq_one_letter_code
_entity_poly.pdbx_strand_id
1 'polypeptide(L)'
;MPSSQIIPKKQVIVLGAGVVGLTTALKIQLQGPYSVTIIADIIPSDPKSIRYTSRWAGAHHVYNPINETKQHEYEKETFEVMWKLSSPGSDAEESFLRVTQTEYFYVEREKPDPLEQMPNYKPLPKDQLPPGCLSGCSFTTVTIDTPIYLNYLLMRFLANGGRVLRGSVMHVNQVLEGGTRLFSGGSPHDPLPDAVINCTGIGARFLGGVEDKAVYPIRGQTVLIRAPWVRFGRTETLSADGALTYIIPRHSSDVIVGGTRAADDWYPRPRPETTMDILARGLKLCPELAPPDIRAVREPTIEDLLRHKVGEGCGLRPARKGGLRLELEWKDGKQSLEEPGDEGAGIEKGNRGATLNDRRWREHVTSKTILSDNAKKTSEPAYRKLPLISGIIIPFSLLLSIPGLTGHWYVRTDGAGLILETRKNTTLLDASMGISLVCGVLANACLVVRFSERNVKAMTLLCIFWLTIHDLINILVVTIFGLEHRFDDGFTYGQPFWLTVCSTIASTSTNIALISDYKHTKEFQFKGSGLTQKQRSLMIAIIILLSYLALGSLVQAIMLEITFIEALYFSVVSIETIGFGDIHPTSTSTRIFTVVYVSIGILNLALTVALSREALLEEAAVSFQTRITALRTRVSHERMRYRWKNAIRKRLQAQGAPVWVPHDNLAQNHKNNVDSHRLTAAYLKSLPRTLFHTLQTHLLPVSRQEGTHLYRPRPRRLNIEALSQMQINSAAEEAGVTMLDLQLFISPSQAPEQNTAPPICDASPRHRWLGKRYSWFPFTRSPTTSNDELADLEEDITTASQMQEAGGEDCAIQDEDLSKSIAHEERSAFAARLVLAWILFIAFWMVGSLIFMETEGWGFGTSVYFCFVSFTTVGYGELSPQTPAGRAIFVAWALVGVGTMTILLSILSDAYSRRYKAIIKTDLPPILPQLASNKATLFPTISSSTLAHHPLPYEVLQQARILHDLVQKYKSAKLDDQQAPTSWIPAWSRTISQPDDEQALRQFCTQIEGGFELPEFVFLY
;
A
#
# COMPACT_ATOMS: atom_id res chain seq x y z
N MET A 1 39.43 -38.08 -6.27
CA MET A 1 38.14 -37.55 -6.79
C MET A 1 38.29 -36.06 -6.97
N PRO A 2 38.09 -35.50 -8.17
CA PRO A 2 38.13 -34.05 -8.34
C PRO A 2 36.90 -33.42 -7.72
N SER A 3 37.13 -32.35 -6.95
CA SER A 3 36.12 -31.48 -6.36
C SER A 3 35.16 -30.97 -7.44
N SER A 4 33.88 -31.30 -7.34
CA SER A 4 32.82 -30.76 -8.18
C SER A 4 32.80 -29.23 -8.08
N GLN A 5 33.20 -28.54 -9.14
CA GLN A 5 33.04 -27.10 -9.28
C GLN A 5 31.54 -26.77 -9.17
N ILE A 6 31.14 -26.08 -8.11
CA ILE A 6 29.76 -25.59 -7.95
C ILE A 6 29.54 -24.53 -9.03
N ILE A 7 28.83 -24.88 -10.10
CA ILE A 7 28.42 -23.92 -11.13
C ILE A 7 27.42 -22.95 -10.46
N PRO A 8 27.70 -21.64 -10.39
CA PRO A 8 26.79 -20.69 -9.78
C PRO A 8 25.46 -20.66 -10.54
N LYS A 9 24.35 -20.82 -9.81
CA LYS A 9 23.01 -20.79 -10.41
C LYS A 9 22.66 -19.38 -10.89
N LYS A 10 22.16 -19.26 -12.11
CA LYS A 10 21.66 -18.00 -12.68
C LYS A 10 20.37 -17.58 -11.97
N GLN A 11 20.26 -16.33 -11.58
CA GLN A 11 19.09 -15.79 -10.88
C GLN A 11 18.03 -15.36 -11.89
N VAL A 12 16.83 -15.93 -11.79
CA VAL A 12 15.68 -15.53 -12.61
C VAL A 12 14.58 -15.04 -11.69
N ILE A 13 14.07 -13.84 -11.97
CA ILE A 13 12.94 -13.29 -11.23
C ILE A 13 11.70 -13.32 -12.12
N VAL A 14 10.62 -13.92 -11.62
CA VAL A 14 9.31 -13.94 -12.29
C VAL A 14 8.38 -12.97 -11.58
N LEU A 15 7.77 -12.04 -12.32
CA LEU A 15 6.85 -11.05 -11.79
C LEU A 15 5.41 -11.55 -11.93
N GLY A 16 4.73 -11.74 -10.81
CA GLY A 16 3.35 -12.22 -10.73
C GLY A 16 3.27 -13.72 -10.43
N ALA A 17 2.34 -14.08 -9.55
CA ALA A 17 2.06 -15.48 -9.15
C ALA A 17 0.74 -15.98 -9.75
N GLY A 18 0.37 -15.49 -10.95
CA GLY A 18 -0.74 -16.04 -11.73
C GLY A 18 -0.39 -17.42 -12.28
N VAL A 19 -1.35 -18.05 -12.95
CA VAL A 19 -1.08 -19.34 -13.62
C VAL A 19 0.11 -19.23 -14.58
N VAL A 20 0.22 -18.13 -15.34
CA VAL A 20 1.40 -17.86 -16.19
C VAL A 20 2.67 -17.80 -15.34
N GLY A 21 2.75 -16.92 -14.35
CA GLY A 21 3.98 -16.77 -13.56
C GLY A 21 4.40 -18.04 -12.82
N LEU A 22 3.46 -18.76 -12.21
CA LEU A 22 3.72 -20.01 -11.49
C LEU A 22 4.25 -21.10 -12.41
N THR A 23 3.59 -21.32 -13.56
CA THR A 23 4.05 -22.37 -14.45
C THR A 23 5.38 -22.00 -15.10
N THR A 24 5.61 -20.73 -15.50
CA THR A 24 6.90 -20.28 -16.03
C THR A 24 8.02 -20.54 -15.04
N ALA A 25 7.79 -20.13 -13.79
CA ALA A 25 8.78 -20.28 -12.73
C ALA A 25 9.14 -21.75 -12.50
N LEU A 26 8.15 -22.63 -12.45
CA LEU A 26 8.37 -24.07 -12.30
C LEU A 26 9.13 -24.66 -13.49
N LYS A 27 8.81 -24.25 -14.72
CA LYS A 27 9.48 -24.77 -15.92
C LYS A 27 10.95 -24.37 -15.97
N ILE A 28 11.26 -23.14 -15.57
CA ILE A 28 12.64 -22.65 -15.52
C ILE A 28 13.43 -23.37 -14.44
N GLN A 29 12.83 -23.64 -13.28
CA GLN A 29 13.49 -24.44 -12.24
C GLN A 29 13.86 -25.85 -12.73
N LEU A 30 13.05 -26.44 -13.60
CA LEU A 30 13.26 -27.80 -14.11
C LEU A 30 14.30 -27.88 -15.25
N GLN A 31 14.63 -26.77 -15.93
CA GLN A 31 15.46 -26.75 -17.14
C GLN A 31 16.98 -26.55 -16.92
N GLY A 32 17.48 -26.40 -15.68
CA GLY A 32 18.93 -26.24 -15.46
C GLY A 32 19.32 -25.53 -14.16
N PRO A 33 20.53 -24.95 -14.07
CA PRO A 33 21.04 -24.33 -12.85
C PRO A 33 20.44 -22.92 -12.65
N TYR A 34 19.12 -22.81 -12.59
CA TYR A 34 18.43 -21.55 -12.31
C TYR A 34 17.95 -21.50 -10.86
N SER A 35 18.14 -20.36 -10.24
CA SER A 35 17.53 -20.00 -8.96
C SER A 35 16.39 -19.04 -9.27
N VAL A 36 15.16 -19.53 -9.08
CA VAL A 36 13.96 -18.80 -9.50
C VAL A 36 13.26 -18.20 -8.29
N THR A 37 13.00 -16.90 -8.34
CA THR A 37 12.21 -16.19 -7.33
C THR A 37 10.98 -15.55 -7.97
N ILE A 38 9.80 -15.80 -7.42
CA ILE A 38 8.57 -15.11 -7.82
C ILE A 38 8.40 -13.87 -6.93
N ILE A 39 8.12 -12.72 -7.54
CA ILE A 39 7.74 -11.50 -6.83
C ILE A 39 6.30 -11.18 -7.21
N ALA A 40 5.39 -11.18 -6.22
CA ALA A 40 3.98 -10.93 -6.46
C ALA A 40 3.31 -10.23 -5.27
N ASP A 41 2.35 -9.36 -5.57
CA ASP A 41 1.50 -8.72 -4.57
C ASP A 41 0.43 -9.69 -4.05
N ILE A 42 -0.16 -10.48 -4.95
CA ILE A 42 -1.21 -11.47 -4.70
C ILE A 42 -0.72 -12.87 -5.07
N ILE A 43 -0.94 -13.84 -4.18
CA ILE A 43 -0.65 -15.27 -4.42
C ILE A 43 -1.95 -16.10 -4.31
N PRO A 44 -1.95 -17.37 -4.75
CA PRO A 44 -3.14 -18.23 -4.78
C PRO A 44 -3.96 -18.32 -3.48
N SER A 45 -3.31 -18.26 -2.31
CA SER A 45 -3.96 -18.39 -1.00
C SER A 45 -4.66 -17.10 -0.51
N ASP A 46 -4.42 -15.95 -1.14
CA ASP A 46 -5.04 -14.68 -0.74
C ASP A 46 -6.53 -14.60 -1.11
N PRO A 47 -7.32 -13.74 -0.44
CA PRO A 47 -8.69 -13.44 -0.84
C PRO A 47 -8.82 -13.08 -2.33
N LYS A 48 -9.92 -13.51 -2.97
CA LYS A 48 -10.17 -13.22 -4.39
C LYS A 48 -10.16 -11.71 -4.64
N SER A 49 -9.45 -11.29 -5.69
CA SER A 49 -9.28 -9.89 -6.07
C SER A 49 -9.34 -9.74 -7.58
N ILE A 50 -9.90 -8.64 -8.07
CA ILE A 50 -9.94 -8.33 -9.51
C ILE A 50 -8.56 -8.08 -10.12
N ARG A 51 -7.55 -7.80 -9.27
CA ARG A 51 -6.14 -7.67 -9.66
C ARG A 51 -5.48 -9.02 -9.98
N TYR A 52 -6.15 -10.14 -9.66
CA TYR A 52 -5.63 -11.50 -9.82
C TYR A 52 -6.62 -12.38 -10.58
N THR A 53 -6.48 -12.43 -11.90
CA THR A 53 -7.45 -13.05 -12.81
C THR A 53 -7.57 -14.57 -12.64
N SER A 54 -6.48 -15.27 -12.31
CA SER A 54 -6.42 -16.74 -12.37
C SER A 54 -7.45 -17.45 -11.49
N ARG A 55 -7.85 -16.88 -10.34
CA ARG A 55 -8.90 -17.46 -9.47
C ARG A 55 -10.34 -17.30 -9.97
N TRP A 56 -10.55 -16.45 -10.99
CA TRP A 56 -11.88 -16.21 -11.57
C TRP A 56 -12.17 -17.08 -12.79
N ALA A 57 -11.15 -17.75 -13.33
CA ALA A 57 -11.33 -18.62 -14.49
C ALA A 57 -12.18 -19.86 -14.15
N GLY A 58 -12.80 -20.42 -15.19
CA GLY A 58 -13.55 -21.68 -15.13
C GLY A 58 -12.75 -22.79 -14.42
N ALA A 59 -11.70 -23.34 -15.00
CA ALA A 59 -11.24 -23.22 -16.38
C ALA A 59 -11.50 -24.56 -17.09
N HIS A 60 -11.52 -24.56 -18.42
CA HIS A 60 -11.62 -25.78 -19.22
C HIS A 60 -10.77 -25.61 -20.46
N HIS A 61 -10.26 -26.72 -20.99
CA HIS A 61 -9.50 -26.71 -22.22
C HIS A 61 -10.46 -26.83 -23.41
N VAL A 62 -10.54 -25.78 -24.20
CA VAL A 62 -11.30 -25.72 -25.47
C VAL A 62 -10.51 -24.83 -26.42
N TYR A 63 -10.47 -25.22 -27.70
CA TYR A 63 -9.76 -24.45 -28.72
C TYR A 63 -10.52 -23.15 -29.02
N ASN A 64 -9.79 -22.04 -29.09
CA ASN A 64 -10.40 -20.76 -29.44
C ASN A 64 -10.77 -20.76 -30.95
N PRO A 65 -12.01 -20.40 -31.32
CA PRO A 65 -12.40 -20.31 -32.73
C PRO A 65 -11.76 -19.14 -33.51
N ILE A 66 -10.99 -18.26 -32.85
CA ILE A 66 -10.38 -17.08 -33.47
C ILE A 66 -9.00 -17.42 -34.04
N ASN A 67 -8.82 -17.02 -35.30
CA ASN A 67 -7.86 -17.47 -36.30
C ASN A 67 -6.40 -16.99 -36.05
N GLU A 68 -5.73 -17.50 -35.02
CA GLU A 68 -4.28 -17.33 -34.82
C GLU A 68 -3.57 -18.70 -34.78
N THR A 69 -2.92 -19.07 -35.87
CA THR A 69 -2.24 -20.38 -36.06
C THR A 69 -1.25 -20.73 -34.95
N LYS A 70 -0.57 -19.73 -34.36
CA LYS A 70 0.37 -19.95 -33.24
C LYS A 70 -0.33 -20.26 -31.91
N GLN A 71 -1.53 -19.73 -31.68
CA GLN A 71 -2.26 -19.99 -30.44
C GLN A 71 -2.72 -21.45 -30.39
N HIS A 72 -3.14 -22.02 -31.52
CA HIS A 72 -3.55 -23.43 -31.60
C HIS A 72 -2.40 -24.40 -31.30
N GLU A 73 -1.16 -24.06 -31.65
CA GLU A 73 0.02 -24.86 -31.28
C GLU A 73 0.18 -24.94 -29.76
N TYR A 74 0.16 -23.80 -29.07
CA TYR A 74 0.25 -23.75 -27.60
C TYR A 74 -0.92 -24.43 -26.91
N GLU A 75 -2.14 -24.27 -27.45
CA GLU A 75 -3.34 -24.93 -26.92
C GLU A 75 -3.23 -26.45 -27.01
N LYS A 76 -2.74 -26.98 -28.14
CA LYS A 76 -2.52 -28.41 -28.31
C LYS A 76 -1.47 -28.96 -27.35
N GLU A 77 -0.32 -28.30 -27.26
CA GLU A 77 0.77 -28.68 -26.37
C GLU A 77 0.31 -28.67 -24.90
N THR A 78 -0.45 -27.64 -24.51
CA THR A 78 -1.07 -27.52 -23.18
C THR A 78 -2.09 -28.61 -22.92
N PHE A 79 -2.91 -28.98 -23.92
CA PHE A 79 -3.87 -30.07 -23.80
C PHE A 79 -3.16 -31.37 -23.46
N GLU A 80 -2.10 -31.73 -24.18
CA GLU A 80 -1.39 -33.00 -24.00
C GLU A 80 -0.85 -33.15 -22.57
N VAL A 81 -0.31 -32.08 -21.99
CA VAL A 81 0.17 -32.13 -20.60
C VAL A 81 -0.94 -32.10 -19.58
N MET A 82 -1.99 -31.30 -19.75
CA MET A 82 -3.13 -31.34 -18.82
C MET A 82 -3.86 -32.68 -18.92
N TRP A 83 -3.92 -33.27 -20.10
CA TRP A 83 -4.40 -34.63 -20.30
C TRP A 83 -3.56 -35.61 -19.50
N LYS A 84 -2.23 -35.56 -19.60
CA LYS A 84 -1.34 -36.41 -18.79
C LYS A 84 -1.55 -36.19 -17.27
N LEU A 85 -1.56 -34.94 -16.80
CA LEU A 85 -1.74 -34.58 -15.39
C LEU A 85 -3.13 -34.95 -14.82
N SER A 86 -4.14 -35.05 -15.68
CA SER A 86 -5.48 -35.49 -15.29
C SER A 86 -5.67 -37.01 -15.29
N SER A 87 -4.61 -37.78 -15.58
CA SER A 87 -4.68 -39.24 -15.54
C SER A 87 -4.83 -39.73 -14.09
N PRO A 88 -5.62 -40.79 -13.85
CA PRO A 88 -5.71 -41.41 -12.54
C PRO A 88 -4.33 -41.79 -11.99
N GLY A 89 -4.07 -41.48 -10.71
CA GLY A 89 -2.79 -41.70 -10.04
C GLY A 89 -1.75 -40.60 -10.27
N SER A 90 -2.06 -39.52 -11.00
CA SER A 90 -1.17 -38.37 -11.09
C SER A 90 -1.21 -37.54 -9.81
N ASP A 91 -0.08 -36.94 -9.43
CA ASP A 91 0.04 -36.01 -8.30
C ASP A 91 -0.84 -34.76 -8.38
N ALA A 92 -1.40 -34.47 -9.56
CA ALA A 92 -2.29 -33.35 -9.83
C ALA A 92 -3.74 -33.80 -10.12
N GLU A 93 -4.08 -35.08 -9.97
CA GLU A 93 -5.40 -35.65 -10.32
C GLU A 93 -6.56 -34.81 -9.75
N GLU A 94 -6.49 -34.47 -8.46
CA GLU A 94 -7.50 -33.68 -7.74
C GLU A 94 -7.73 -32.26 -8.31
N SER A 95 -6.80 -31.77 -9.15
CA SER A 95 -6.92 -30.46 -9.80
C SER A 95 -7.77 -30.50 -11.07
N PHE A 96 -8.02 -31.69 -11.62
CA PHE A 96 -8.63 -31.85 -12.94
C PHE A 96 -9.88 -32.74 -12.90
N LEU A 97 -10.75 -32.54 -13.88
CA LEU A 97 -11.85 -33.46 -14.14
C LEU A 97 -11.97 -33.66 -15.65
N ARG A 98 -11.75 -34.89 -16.12
CA ARG A 98 -12.01 -35.27 -17.51
C ARG A 98 -13.52 -35.37 -17.71
N VAL A 99 -14.05 -34.64 -18.68
CA VAL A 99 -15.49 -34.53 -18.94
C VAL A 99 -15.80 -34.68 -20.42
N THR A 100 -16.99 -35.19 -20.72
CA THR A 100 -17.59 -34.99 -22.04
C THR A 100 -18.06 -33.53 -22.13
N GLN A 101 -17.56 -32.82 -23.13
CA GLN A 101 -17.90 -31.45 -23.47
C GLN A 101 -18.77 -31.47 -24.73
N THR A 102 -19.89 -30.74 -24.68
CA THR A 102 -20.76 -30.53 -25.85
C THR A 102 -20.77 -29.05 -26.21
N GLU A 103 -20.51 -28.73 -27.48
CA GLU A 103 -20.50 -27.35 -27.97
C GLU A 103 -21.54 -27.13 -29.05
N TYR A 104 -22.26 -26.00 -28.93
CA TYR A 104 -23.28 -25.54 -29.85
C TYR A 104 -22.84 -24.22 -30.48
N PHE A 105 -22.88 -24.15 -31.81
CA PHE A 105 -22.41 -23.00 -32.57
C PHE A 105 -23.56 -22.38 -33.37
N TYR A 106 -23.85 -21.12 -33.07
CA TYR A 106 -24.79 -20.28 -33.82
C TYR A 106 -24.10 -19.44 -34.89
N VAL A 107 -22.79 -19.64 -35.05
CA VAL A 107 -21.94 -18.98 -36.04
C VAL A 107 -21.20 -20.03 -36.86
N GLU A 108 -20.90 -19.71 -38.11
CA GLU A 108 -20.14 -20.58 -38.99
C GLU A 108 -18.70 -20.73 -38.48
N ARG A 109 -18.14 -21.94 -38.61
CA ARG A 109 -16.80 -22.26 -38.14
C ARG A 109 -15.84 -22.42 -39.31
N GLU A 110 -14.63 -21.90 -39.13
CA GLU A 110 -13.55 -22.11 -40.08
C GLU A 110 -13.08 -23.58 -40.08
N LYS A 111 -12.66 -24.05 -41.27
CA LYS A 111 -12.11 -25.39 -41.47
C LYS A 111 -10.62 -25.31 -41.84
N PRO A 112 -9.76 -26.25 -41.40
CA PRO A 112 -10.08 -27.41 -40.57
C PRO A 112 -10.40 -27.04 -39.12
N ASP A 113 -11.36 -27.74 -38.53
CA ASP A 113 -11.82 -27.49 -37.17
C ASP A 113 -10.86 -28.16 -36.16
N PRO A 114 -10.20 -27.40 -35.26
CA PRO A 114 -9.26 -27.96 -34.30
C PRO A 114 -9.89 -28.93 -33.28
N LEU A 115 -11.21 -28.85 -33.05
CA LEU A 115 -11.93 -29.75 -32.14
C LEU A 115 -12.01 -31.18 -32.69
N GLU A 116 -11.86 -31.38 -34.01
CA GLU A 116 -11.84 -32.72 -34.62
C GLU A 116 -10.69 -33.60 -34.09
N GLN A 117 -9.64 -32.98 -33.53
CA GLN A 117 -8.49 -33.67 -32.94
C GLN A 117 -8.73 -34.08 -31.48
N MET A 118 -9.83 -33.67 -30.86
CA MET A 118 -10.11 -33.96 -29.46
C MET A 118 -10.51 -35.43 -29.26
N PRO A 119 -10.18 -36.03 -28.09
CA PRO A 119 -10.55 -37.41 -27.80
C PRO A 119 -12.07 -37.65 -27.88
N ASN A 120 -12.49 -38.76 -28.49
CA ASN A 120 -13.90 -39.11 -28.67
C ASN A 120 -14.75 -38.05 -29.40
N TYR A 121 -14.15 -37.27 -30.29
CA TYR A 121 -14.88 -36.28 -31.09
C TYR A 121 -15.98 -36.91 -31.94
N LYS A 122 -17.17 -36.29 -31.90
CA LYS A 122 -18.35 -36.67 -32.68
C LYS A 122 -19.15 -35.41 -33.07
N PRO A 123 -19.45 -35.19 -34.35
CA PRO A 123 -20.40 -34.15 -34.74
C PRO A 123 -21.82 -34.53 -34.29
N LEU A 124 -22.62 -33.54 -33.89
CA LEU A 124 -24.02 -33.75 -33.53
C LEU A 124 -24.92 -33.76 -34.78
N PRO A 125 -25.88 -34.69 -34.89
CA PRO A 125 -26.82 -34.71 -35.99
C PRO A 125 -27.84 -33.56 -35.86
N LYS A 126 -28.41 -33.12 -36.98
CA LYS A 126 -29.24 -31.90 -37.05
C LYS A 126 -30.49 -31.94 -36.17
N ASP A 127 -31.02 -33.12 -35.87
CA ASP A 127 -32.16 -33.36 -34.99
C ASP A 127 -31.85 -33.14 -33.50
N GLN A 128 -30.57 -33.19 -33.11
CA GLN A 128 -30.12 -32.95 -31.74
C GLN A 128 -29.64 -31.50 -31.51
N LEU A 129 -29.70 -30.65 -32.53
CA LEU A 129 -29.28 -29.26 -32.42
C LEU A 129 -30.40 -28.39 -31.83
N PRO A 130 -30.09 -27.49 -30.88
CA PRO A 130 -31.04 -26.51 -30.39
C PRO A 130 -31.56 -25.61 -31.53
N PRO A 131 -32.78 -25.03 -31.40
CA PRO A 131 -33.32 -24.13 -32.42
C PRO A 131 -32.37 -22.97 -32.75
N GLY A 132 -32.10 -22.78 -34.04
CA GLY A 132 -31.20 -21.74 -34.55
C GLY A 132 -29.71 -22.10 -34.54
N CYS A 133 -29.31 -23.23 -33.95
CA CYS A 133 -27.93 -23.69 -33.94
C CYS A 133 -27.51 -24.22 -35.32
N LEU A 134 -26.38 -23.75 -35.85
CA LEU A 134 -25.89 -24.11 -37.18
C LEU A 134 -25.16 -25.45 -37.18
N SER A 135 -24.35 -25.69 -36.15
CA SER A 135 -23.59 -26.93 -35.97
C SER A 135 -23.31 -27.18 -34.49
N GLY A 136 -22.96 -28.43 -34.15
CA GLY A 136 -22.56 -28.78 -32.80
C GLY A 136 -21.70 -30.03 -32.79
N CYS A 137 -20.90 -30.20 -31.74
CA CYS A 137 -20.04 -31.36 -31.57
C CYS A 137 -19.94 -31.77 -30.09
N SER A 138 -19.51 -33.00 -29.88
CA SER A 138 -19.21 -33.56 -28.56
C SER A 138 -17.83 -34.19 -28.58
N PHE A 139 -17.05 -33.98 -27.52
CA PHE A 139 -15.70 -34.54 -27.37
C PHE A 139 -15.37 -34.67 -25.89
N THR A 140 -14.26 -35.32 -25.56
CA THR A 140 -13.75 -35.40 -24.17
C THR A 140 -12.64 -34.39 -23.98
N THR A 141 -12.71 -33.61 -22.90
CA THR A 141 -11.69 -32.63 -22.53
C THR A 141 -11.45 -32.64 -21.02
N VAL A 142 -10.63 -31.70 -20.53
CA VAL A 142 -10.32 -31.49 -19.13
C VAL A 142 -10.86 -30.15 -18.64
N THR A 143 -11.43 -30.18 -17.44
CA THR A 143 -11.76 -28.99 -16.64
C THR A 143 -10.80 -28.89 -15.47
N ILE A 144 -10.58 -27.67 -14.98
CA ILE A 144 -9.55 -27.37 -13.98
C ILE A 144 -10.20 -26.68 -12.78
N ASP A 145 -9.97 -27.22 -11.59
CA ASP A 145 -10.35 -26.56 -10.36
C ASP A 145 -9.28 -25.55 -9.93
N THR A 146 -9.45 -24.30 -10.38
CA THR A 146 -8.40 -23.28 -10.30
C THR A 146 -7.83 -23.01 -8.91
N PRO A 147 -8.60 -22.98 -7.80
CA PRO A 147 -8.04 -22.80 -6.46
C PRO A 147 -7.14 -23.97 -6.04
N ILE A 148 -7.47 -25.20 -6.42
CA ILE A 148 -6.66 -26.38 -6.11
C ILE A 148 -5.40 -26.36 -6.97
N TYR A 149 -5.57 -26.19 -8.29
CA TYR A 149 -4.47 -26.21 -9.25
C TYR A 149 -3.42 -25.12 -9.00
N LEU A 150 -3.85 -23.88 -8.70
CA LEU A 150 -2.92 -22.78 -8.42
C LEU A 150 -2.10 -23.01 -7.15
N ASN A 151 -2.71 -23.61 -6.11
CA ASN A 151 -1.97 -23.98 -4.90
C ASN A 151 -1.07 -25.19 -5.15
N TYR A 152 -1.48 -26.16 -5.95
CA TYR A 152 -0.62 -27.26 -6.40
C TYR A 152 0.65 -26.72 -7.07
N LEU A 153 0.53 -25.79 -8.03
CA LEU A 153 1.68 -25.17 -8.70
C LEU A 153 2.58 -24.41 -7.73
N LEU A 154 2.00 -23.63 -6.82
CA LEU A 154 2.76 -22.90 -5.80
C LEU A 154 3.53 -23.85 -4.89
N MET A 155 2.89 -24.92 -4.41
CA MET A 155 3.52 -25.91 -3.53
C MET A 155 4.65 -26.65 -4.24
N ARG A 156 4.48 -27.02 -5.52
CA ARG A 156 5.52 -27.63 -6.34
C ARG A 156 6.71 -26.68 -6.55
N PHE A 157 6.44 -25.42 -6.84
CA PHE A 157 7.48 -24.40 -7.00
C PHE A 157 8.31 -24.21 -5.72
N LEU A 158 7.64 -24.15 -4.57
CA LEU A 158 8.30 -24.05 -3.25
C LEU A 158 9.09 -25.32 -2.91
N ALA A 159 8.51 -26.50 -3.15
CA ALA A 159 9.16 -27.79 -2.91
C ALA A 159 10.44 -27.98 -3.73
N ASN A 160 10.49 -27.42 -4.95
CA ASN A 160 11.67 -27.41 -5.81
C ASN A 160 12.71 -26.33 -5.44
N GLY A 161 12.59 -25.72 -4.27
CA GLY A 161 13.53 -24.70 -3.76
C GLY A 161 13.26 -23.29 -4.28
N GLY A 162 12.07 -23.03 -4.83
CA GLY A 162 11.66 -21.71 -5.27
C GLY A 162 11.35 -20.79 -4.11
N ARG A 163 11.57 -19.48 -4.31
CA ARG A 163 11.23 -18.45 -3.33
C ARG A 163 10.09 -17.60 -3.84
N VAL A 164 9.11 -17.30 -3.00
CA VAL A 164 8.05 -16.34 -3.30
C VAL A 164 8.19 -15.15 -2.35
N LEU A 165 8.41 -13.97 -2.92
CA LEU A 165 8.51 -12.72 -2.18
C LEU A 165 7.26 -11.88 -2.41
N ARG A 166 6.68 -11.39 -1.31
CA ARG A 166 5.53 -10.50 -1.36
C ARG A 166 5.99 -9.09 -1.68
N GLY A 167 5.48 -8.52 -2.76
CA GLY A 167 5.92 -7.21 -3.22
C GLY A 167 5.09 -6.64 -4.37
N SER A 168 4.83 -5.34 -4.33
CA SER A 168 4.31 -4.60 -5.48
C SER A 168 5.47 -3.97 -6.23
N VAL A 169 5.60 -4.29 -7.51
CA VAL A 169 6.63 -3.71 -8.39
C VAL A 169 6.03 -2.54 -9.14
N MET A 170 6.62 -1.36 -8.99
CA MET A 170 6.13 -0.14 -9.66
C MET A 170 6.81 0.07 -11.02
N HIS A 171 8.04 -0.41 -11.19
CA HIS A 171 8.82 -0.29 -12.42
C HIS A 171 9.76 -1.50 -12.59
N VAL A 172 9.95 -2.02 -13.81
CA VAL A 172 10.80 -3.22 -14.06
C VAL A 172 12.27 -3.01 -13.63
N ASN A 173 12.82 -1.81 -13.84
CA ASN A 173 14.17 -1.45 -13.39
C ASN A 173 14.37 -1.56 -11.87
N GLN A 174 13.30 -1.43 -11.06
CA GLN A 174 13.37 -1.68 -9.61
C GLN A 174 13.92 -3.09 -9.34
N VAL A 175 13.49 -4.07 -10.14
CA VAL A 175 13.88 -5.47 -9.99
C VAL A 175 15.23 -5.73 -10.67
N LEU A 176 15.50 -5.13 -11.83
CA LEU A 176 16.78 -5.29 -12.54
C LEU A 176 17.97 -4.73 -11.75
N GLU A 177 17.79 -3.56 -11.11
CA GLU A 177 18.86 -2.85 -10.38
C GLU A 177 18.87 -3.20 -8.88
N GLY A 178 17.71 -3.58 -8.35
CA GLY A 178 17.50 -3.87 -6.93
C GLY A 178 17.53 -5.35 -6.59
N GLY A 179 17.16 -6.25 -7.51
CA GLY A 179 16.98 -7.66 -7.23
C GLY A 179 15.92 -7.93 -6.15
N THR A 180 16.06 -9.06 -5.46
CA THR A 180 15.11 -9.52 -4.43
C THR A 180 15.21 -8.74 -3.12
N ARG A 181 16.34 -8.07 -2.84
CA ARG A 181 16.60 -7.35 -1.56
C ARG A 181 15.63 -6.21 -1.25
N LEU A 182 14.90 -5.73 -2.26
CA LEU A 182 13.89 -4.68 -2.09
C LEU A 182 12.59 -5.18 -1.47
N PHE A 183 12.40 -6.50 -1.36
CA PHE A 183 11.15 -7.12 -0.93
C PHE A 183 11.38 -7.90 0.37
N SER A 184 10.34 -7.98 1.21
CA SER A 184 10.44 -8.67 2.51
C SER A 184 10.87 -10.12 2.33
N GLY A 185 12.00 -10.50 2.93
CA GLY A 185 12.61 -11.83 2.79
C GLY A 185 13.71 -11.92 1.72
N GLY A 186 14.03 -10.82 1.03
CA GLY A 186 15.25 -10.69 0.22
C GLY A 186 16.49 -10.46 1.07
N SER A 187 17.63 -11.03 0.67
CA SER A 187 18.91 -10.86 1.35
C SER A 187 19.80 -9.83 0.62
N PRO A 188 20.61 -9.02 1.33
CA PRO A 188 21.65 -8.20 0.69
C PRO A 188 22.69 -9.01 -0.09
N HIS A 189 22.79 -10.32 0.20
CA HIS A 189 23.67 -11.27 -0.50
C HIS A 189 23.00 -11.97 -1.69
N ASP A 190 21.70 -11.75 -1.92
CA ASP A 190 21.04 -12.30 -3.11
C ASP A 190 21.62 -11.61 -4.36
N PRO A 191 22.02 -12.37 -5.41
CA PRO A 191 22.53 -11.76 -6.64
C PRO A 191 21.44 -10.99 -7.39
N LEU A 192 21.83 -10.03 -8.21
CA LEU A 192 20.92 -9.39 -9.15
C LEU A 192 20.38 -10.42 -10.17
N PRO A 193 19.17 -10.20 -10.70
CA PRO A 193 18.61 -11.11 -11.69
C PRO A 193 19.42 -11.09 -12.99
N ASP A 194 19.74 -12.27 -13.51
CA ASP A 194 20.21 -12.45 -14.88
C ASP A 194 19.07 -12.26 -15.88
N ALA A 195 17.83 -12.54 -15.47
CA ALA A 195 16.63 -12.33 -16.26
C ALA A 195 15.42 -11.97 -15.40
N VAL A 196 14.56 -11.13 -15.94
CA VAL A 196 13.24 -10.82 -15.36
C VAL A 196 12.16 -11.23 -16.35
N ILE A 197 11.20 -12.02 -15.88
CA ILE A 197 10.08 -12.51 -16.69
C ILE A 197 8.82 -11.81 -16.21
N ASN A 198 8.22 -11.02 -17.08
CA ASN A 198 7.02 -10.27 -16.75
C ASN A 198 5.75 -11.09 -16.99
N CYS A 199 5.14 -11.61 -15.92
CA CYS A 199 3.88 -12.35 -15.94
C CYS A 199 2.76 -11.60 -15.18
N THR A 200 2.76 -10.26 -15.23
CA THR A 200 1.85 -9.41 -14.44
C THR A 200 0.42 -9.29 -15.00
N GLY A 201 0.13 -9.91 -16.15
CA GLY A 201 -1.20 -9.89 -16.77
C GLY A 201 -1.70 -8.47 -17.02
N ILE A 202 -2.84 -8.11 -16.42
CA ILE A 202 -3.42 -6.76 -16.55
C ILE A 202 -2.50 -5.67 -15.97
N GLY A 203 -1.62 -6.05 -15.04
CA GLY A 203 -0.62 -5.17 -14.45
C GLY A 203 0.40 -4.62 -15.45
N ALA A 204 0.64 -5.31 -16.58
CA ALA A 204 1.58 -4.89 -17.61
C ALA A 204 1.22 -3.52 -18.23
N ARG A 205 -0.06 -3.14 -18.20
CA ARG A 205 -0.56 -1.82 -18.64
C ARG A 205 0.00 -0.66 -17.79
N PHE A 206 0.28 -0.93 -16.51
CA PHE A 206 0.63 0.06 -15.50
C PHE A 206 2.06 -0.07 -14.98
N LEU A 207 2.72 -1.22 -15.20
CA LEU A 207 4.09 -1.47 -14.76
C LEU A 207 5.06 -0.55 -15.51
N GLY A 208 5.76 0.32 -14.78
CA GLY A 208 6.73 1.25 -15.34
C GLY A 208 7.85 0.53 -16.10
N GLY A 209 8.22 1.06 -17.26
CA GLY A 209 9.20 0.43 -18.15
C GLY A 209 8.65 -0.73 -18.98
N VAL A 210 7.34 -1.00 -18.89
CA VAL A 210 6.58 -1.88 -19.79
C VAL A 210 5.40 -1.10 -20.38
N GLU A 211 4.54 -0.56 -19.51
CA GLU A 211 3.42 0.36 -19.83
C GLU A 211 2.62 -0.01 -21.08
N ASP A 212 2.34 -1.30 -21.28
CA ASP A 212 1.76 -1.82 -22.51
C ASP A 212 0.30 -1.39 -22.67
N LYS A 213 0.08 -0.30 -23.42
CA LYS A 213 -1.25 0.29 -23.64
C LYS A 213 -2.15 -0.58 -24.53
N ALA A 214 -1.59 -1.58 -25.21
CA ALA A 214 -2.36 -2.56 -25.96
C ALA A 214 -3.09 -3.53 -25.03
N VAL A 215 -2.69 -3.65 -23.76
CA VAL A 215 -3.38 -4.47 -22.74
C VAL A 215 -4.65 -3.78 -22.26
N TYR A 216 -5.79 -4.47 -22.31
CA TYR A 216 -7.10 -3.99 -21.88
C TYR A 216 -7.91 -5.12 -21.22
N PRO A 217 -8.86 -4.82 -20.31
CA PRO A 217 -9.62 -5.85 -19.65
C PRO A 217 -10.77 -6.33 -20.53
N ILE A 218 -11.09 -7.62 -20.44
CA ILE A 218 -12.40 -8.15 -20.83
C ILE A 218 -13.07 -8.70 -19.58
N ARG A 219 -14.06 -7.97 -19.05
CA ARG A 219 -14.78 -8.34 -17.83
C ARG A 219 -15.62 -9.59 -18.04
N GLY A 220 -15.39 -10.58 -17.19
CA GLY A 220 -16.14 -11.84 -17.12
C GLY A 220 -16.80 -12.02 -15.77
N GLN A 221 -18.13 -11.94 -15.74
CA GLN A 221 -18.94 -12.31 -14.59
C GLN A 221 -19.32 -13.79 -14.68
N THR A 222 -19.22 -14.49 -13.54
CA THR A 222 -19.61 -15.89 -13.41
C THR A 222 -20.36 -16.13 -12.10
N VAL A 223 -21.18 -17.18 -12.09
CA VAL A 223 -21.91 -17.66 -10.91
C VAL A 223 -21.44 -19.09 -10.62
N LEU A 224 -21.18 -19.38 -9.36
CA LEU A 224 -20.74 -20.69 -8.89
C LEU A 224 -21.93 -21.41 -8.25
N ILE A 225 -22.29 -22.56 -8.80
CA ILE A 225 -23.40 -23.40 -8.34
C ILE A 225 -22.85 -24.73 -7.81
N ARG A 226 -23.32 -25.18 -6.65
CA ARG A 226 -23.01 -26.52 -6.13
C ARG A 226 -23.94 -27.53 -6.82
N ALA A 227 -23.43 -28.31 -7.76
CA ALA A 227 -24.20 -29.33 -8.47
C ALA A 227 -23.35 -30.59 -8.72
N PRO A 228 -23.17 -31.47 -7.72
CA PRO A 228 -22.26 -32.62 -7.81
C PRO A 228 -22.61 -33.65 -8.89
N TRP A 229 -23.88 -33.68 -9.30
CA TRP A 229 -24.40 -34.54 -10.36
C TRP A 229 -24.07 -34.05 -11.78
N VAL A 230 -23.59 -32.81 -11.94
CA VAL A 230 -23.16 -32.28 -13.24
C VAL A 230 -21.67 -32.58 -13.42
N ARG A 231 -21.37 -33.59 -14.23
CA ARG A 231 -20.00 -34.05 -14.54
C ARG A 231 -19.68 -34.02 -16.04
N PHE A 232 -20.42 -33.20 -16.77
CA PHE A 232 -20.23 -32.91 -18.19
C PHE A 232 -20.24 -31.40 -18.41
N GLY A 233 -19.62 -30.92 -19.48
CA GLY A 233 -19.60 -29.51 -19.83
C GLY A 233 -20.47 -29.20 -21.04
N ARG A 234 -21.00 -27.98 -21.10
CA ARG A 234 -21.76 -27.47 -22.24
C ARG A 234 -21.39 -26.03 -22.53
N THR A 235 -21.21 -25.69 -23.80
CA THR A 235 -20.95 -24.32 -24.23
C THR A 235 -21.82 -23.96 -25.43
N GLU A 236 -22.40 -22.77 -25.42
CA GLU A 236 -23.15 -22.18 -26.51
C GLU A 236 -22.46 -20.90 -26.98
N THR A 237 -22.04 -20.88 -28.25
CA THR A 237 -21.39 -19.72 -28.90
C THR A 237 -22.42 -18.96 -29.72
N LEU A 238 -22.82 -17.78 -29.23
CA LEU A 238 -23.95 -17.00 -29.77
C LEU A 238 -23.55 -15.96 -30.84
N SER A 239 -22.32 -15.46 -30.81
CA SER A 239 -21.85 -14.42 -31.74
C SER A 239 -20.37 -14.54 -32.08
N ALA A 240 -19.95 -13.89 -33.17
CA ALA A 240 -18.55 -13.79 -33.57
C ALA A 240 -17.68 -13.03 -32.54
N ASP A 241 -18.30 -12.12 -31.76
CA ASP A 241 -17.65 -11.41 -30.64
C ASP A 241 -17.49 -12.31 -29.38
N GLY A 242 -17.99 -13.54 -29.44
CA GLY A 242 -17.81 -14.57 -28.43
C GLY A 242 -18.66 -14.40 -27.18
N ALA A 243 -19.88 -13.85 -27.31
CA ALA A 243 -20.89 -14.00 -26.26
C ALA A 243 -21.17 -15.49 -26.07
N LEU A 244 -20.93 -15.98 -24.85
CA LEU A 244 -20.94 -17.42 -24.54
C LEU A 244 -21.78 -17.69 -23.28
N THR A 245 -22.62 -18.71 -23.37
CA THR A 245 -23.15 -19.41 -22.20
C THR A 245 -22.34 -20.68 -22.02
N TYR A 246 -21.75 -20.90 -20.84
CA TYR A 246 -20.92 -22.07 -20.57
C TYR A 246 -21.16 -22.64 -19.18
N ILE A 247 -21.13 -23.97 -19.12
CA ILE A 247 -21.30 -24.80 -17.93
C ILE A 247 -20.02 -25.60 -17.76
N ILE A 248 -19.24 -25.25 -16.73
CA ILE A 248 -17.92 -25.84 -16.49
C ILE A 248 -17.92 -26.51 -15.11
N PRO A 249 -18.11 -27.82 -15.03
CA PRO A 249 -17.98 -28.54 -13.75
C PRO A 249 -16.52 -28.56 -13.29
N ARG A 250 -16.32 -28.67 -11.98
CA ARG A 250 -15.01 -28.82 -11.34
C ARG A 250 -14.95 -30.10 -10.55
N HIS A 251 -13.73 -30.58 -10.28
CA HIS A 251 -13.52 -31.77 -9.48
C HIS A 251 -14.19 -31.66 -8.10
N SER A 252 -14.08 -30.49 -7.45
CA SER A 252 -14.68 -30.23 -6.13
C SER A 252 -16.19 -30.41 -6.06
N SER A 253 -16.89 -30.56 -7.19
CA SER A 253 -18.35 -30.64 -7.38
C SER A 253 -19.07 -29.29 -7.58
N ASP A 254 -18.29 -28.21 -7.75
CA ASP A 254 -18.83 -26.89 -8.11
C ASP A 254 -18.89 -26.76 -9.62
N VAL A 255 -19.92 -26.07 -10.10
CA VAL A 255 -20.13 -25.79 -11.50
C VAL A 255 -20.08 -24.29 -11.71
N ILE A 256 -19.21 -23.86 -12.60
CA ILE A 256 -19.19 -22.48 -13.06
C ILE A 256 -20.21 -22.33 -14.17
N VAL A 257 -21.17 -21.45 -13.91
CA VAL A 257 -22.14 -20.97 -14.89
C VAL A 257 -21.68 -19.59 -15.32
N GLY A 258 -21.37 -19.44 -16.59
CA GLY A 258 -21.01 -18.15 -17.15
C GLY A 258 -21.54 -17.96 -18.55
N GLY A 259 -21.26 -16.84 -19.18
CA GLY A 259 -20.70 -15.66 -18.53
C GLY A 259 -20.90 -14.40 -19.37
N THR A 260 -20.04 -13.41 -19.14
CA THR A 260 -19.97 -12.18 -19.93
C THR A 260 -18.60 -11.99 -20.58
N ARG A 261 -18.59 -11.19 -21.65
CA ARG A 261 -17.39 -10.62 -22.28
C ARG A 261 -17.62 -9.13 -22.56
N ALA A 262 -17.26 -8.27 -21.61
CA ALA A 262 -17.36 -6.82 -21.79
C ALA A 262 -15.95 -6.23 -21.89
N ALA A 263 -15.56 -5.78 -23.08
CA ALA A 263 -14.28 -5.12 -23.30
C ALA A 263 -14.24 -3.74 -22.61
N ASP A 264 -13.08 -3.36 -22.09
CA ASP A 264 -12.81 -2.09 -21.41
C ASP A 264 -13.69 -1.79 -20.17
N ASP A 265 -14.43 -2.78 -19.69
CA ASP A 265 -15.20 -2.68 -18.45
C ASP A 265 -14.32 -3.03 -17.24
N TRP A 266 -14.02 -2.03 -16.41
CA TRP A 266 -13.20 -2.17 -15.21
C TRP A 266 -14.02 -2.38 -13.93
N TYR A 267 -15.35 -2.52 -14.03
CA TYR A 267 -16.21 -2.56 -12.85
C TYR A 267 -15.96 -3.83 -12.01
N PRO A 268 -15.57 -3.70 -10.73
CA PRO A 268 -14.97 -4.80 -9.97
C PRO A 268 -15.99 -5.76 -9.34
N ARG A 269 -17.28 -5.43 -9.37
CA ARG A 269 -18.34 -6.15 -8.65
C ARG A 269 -19.30 -6.86 -9.61
N PRO A 270 -19.93 -7.96 -9.17
CA PRO A 270 -21.02 -8.59 -9.91
C PRO A 270 -22.21 -7.63 -10.01
N ARG A 271 -22.84 -7.62 -11.17
CA ARG A 271 -24.09 -6.91 -11.45
C ARG A 271 -25.27 -7.87 -11.22
N PRO A 272 -26.22 -7.58 -10.31
CA PRO A 272 -27.33 -8.50 -10.00
C PRO A 272 -28.15 -8.91 -11.23
N GLU A 273 -28.44 -7.96 -12.11
CA GLU A 273 -29.15 -8.18 -13.37
C GLU A 273 -28.42 -9.17 -14.28
N THR A 274 -27.08 -9.07 -14.33
CA THR A 274 -26.23 -9.98 -15.09
C THR A 274 -26.20 -11.38 -14.45
N THR A 275 -26.27 -11.48 -13.12
CA THR A 275 -26.37 -12.78 -12.44
C THR A 275 -27.65 -13.49 -12.81
N MET A 276 -28.79 -12.78 -12.80
CA MET A 276 -30.08 -13.37 -13.16
C MET A 276 -30.11 -13.81 -14.63
N ASP A 277 -29.54 -13.01 -15.54
CA ASP A 277 -29.38 -13.37 -16.95
C ASP A 277 -28.50 -14.63 -17.15
N ILE A 278 -27.34 -14.70 -16.47
CA ILE A 278 -26.45 -15.86 -16.54
C ILE A 278 -27.17 -17.14 -16.08
N LEU A 279 -27.93 -17.06 -14.99
CA LEU A 279 -28.68 -18.21 -14.48
C LEU A 279 -29.82 -18.61 -15.41
N ALA A 280 -30.55 -17.65 -16.00
CA ALA A 280 -31.60 -17.91 -16.96
C ALA A 280 -31.05 -18.65 -18.21
N ARG A 281 -29.97 -18.14 -18.79
CA ARG A 281 -29.31 -18.77 -19.95
C ARG A 281 -28.70 -20.13 -19.59
N GLY A 282 -28.05 -20.21 -18.43
CA GLY A 282 -27.47 -21.46 -17.94
C GLY A 282 -28.51 -22.56 -17.76
N LEU A 283 -29.69 -22.24 -17.22
CA LEU A 283 -30.77 -23.19 -17.03
C LEU A 283 -31.41 -23.62 -18.36
N LYS A 284 -31.53 -22.69 -19.32
CA LYS A 284 -31.99 -23.01 -20.67
C LYS A 284 -31.05 -23.98 -21.39
N LEU A 285 -29.75 -23.80 -21.26
CA LEU A 285 -28.73 -24.65 -21.88
C LEU A 285 -28.56 -25.99 -21.15
N CYS A 286 -28.66 -25.98 -19.82
CA CYS A 286 -28.46 -27.15 -18.99
C CYS A 286 -29.49 -27.18 -17.85
N PRO A 287 -30.70 -27.69 -18.12
CA PRO A 287 -31.70 -27.91 -17.08
C PRO A 287 -31.17 -28.79 -15.94
N GLU A 288 -30.21 -29.68 -16.22
CA GLU A 288 -29.55 -30.58 -15.27
C GLU A 288 -28.72 -29.87 -14.19
N LEU A 289 -28.49 -28.56 -14.30
CA LEU A 289 -27.96 -27.76 -13.20
C LEU A 289 -28.84 -27.84 -11.95
N ALA A 290 -30.16 -28.02 -12.12
CA ALA A 290 -31.08 -28.22 -11.01
C ALA A 290 -31.00 -29.66 -10.45
N PRO A 291 -31.23 -29.84 -9.13
CA PRO A 291 -31.26 -31.14 -8.49
C PRO A 291 -32.14 -32.16 -9.22
N PRO A 292 -31.72 -33.44 -9.34
CA PRO A 292 -32.52 -34.49 -9.95
C PRO A 292 -33.94 -34.59 -9.38
N ASP A 293 -34.08 -34.42 -8.06
CA ASP A 293 -35.37 -34.51 -7.36
C ASP A 293 -36.36 -33.43 -7.81
N ILE A 294 -35.87 -32.23 -8.13
CA ILE A 294 -36.72 -31.14 -8.63
C ILE A 294 -37.11 -31.42 -10.08
N ARG A 295 -36.14 -31.83 -10.90
CA ARG A 295 -36.33 -32.14 -12.33
C ARG A 295 -37.30 -33.29 -12.57
N ALA A 296 -37.41 -34.22 -11.62
CA ALA A 296 -38.35 -35.34 -11.69
C ALA A 296 -39.82 -34.91 -11.46
N VAL A 297 -40.05 -33.79 -10.77
CA VAL A 297 -41.40 -33.35 -10.35
C VAL A 297 -41.91 -32.20 -11.21
N ARG A 298 -41.05 -31.24 -11.57
CA ARG A 298 -41.43 -30.07 -12.36
C ARG A 298 -40.25 -29.50 -13.15
N GLU A 299 -40.57 -28.59 -14.06
CA GLU A 299 -39.55 -27.79 -14.72
C GLU A 299 -38.79 -26.93 -13.70
N PRO A 300 -37.44 -26.91 -13.77
CA PRO A 300 -36.62 -26.07 -12.91
C PRO A 300 -36.84 -24.59 -13.13
N THR A 301 -36.64 -23.80 -12.07
CA THR A 301 -36.67 -22.34 -12.10
C THR A 301 -35.34 -21.75 -11.66
N ILE A 302 -35.13 -20.46 -11.91
CA ILE A 302 -33.93 -19.74 -11.45
C ILE A 302 -33.81 -19.78 -9.92
N GLU A 303 -34.93 -19.78 -9.21
CA GLU A 303 -34.93 -19.82 -7.75
C GLU A 303 -34.38 -21.14 -7.20
N ASP A 304 -34.59 -22.25 -7.93
CA ASP A 304 -34.00 -23.54 -7.59
C ASP A 304 -32.47 -23.49 -7.69
N LEU A 305 -31.92 -22.79 -8.68
CA LEU A 305 -30.47 -22.58 -8.81
C LEU A 305 -29.92 -21.66 -7.71
N LEU A 306 -30.64 -20.60 -7.35
CA LEU A 306 -30.21 -19.63 -6.33
C LEU A 306 -30.00 -20.29 -4.97
N ARG A 307 -30.77 -21.33 -4.63
CA ARG A 307 -30.59 -22.11 -3.39
C ARG A 307 -29.27 -22.88 -3.35
N HIS A 308 -28.70 -23.19 -4.51
CA HIS A 308 -27.42 -23.88 -4.65
C HIS A 308 -26.27 -22.94 -5.04
N LYS A 309 -26.50 -21.62 -5.06
CA LYS A 309 -25.46 -20.62 -5.34
C LYS A 309 -24.44 -20.59 -4.21
N VAL A 310 -23.20 -20.95 -4.53
CA VAL A 310 -22.04 -20.87 -3.62
C VAL A 310 -21.46 -19.46 -3.62
N GLY A 311 -21.50 -18.78 -4.77
CA GLY A 311 -21.00 -17.42 -4.89
C GLY A 311 -21.11 -16.89 -6.31
N GLU A 312 -20.67 -15.65 -6.49
CA GLU A 312 -20.58 -15.00 -7.79
C GLU A 312 -19.36 -14.07 -7.82
N GLY A 313 -18.87 -13.76 -9.01
CA GLY A 313 -17.57 -13.12 -9.16
C GLY A 313 -17.37 -12.41 -10.48
N CYS A 314 -16.38 -11.52 -10.52
CA CYS A 314 -15.97 -10.83 -11.74
C CYS A 314 -14.45 -10.87 -11.87
N GLY A 315 -13.97 -11.50 -12.94
CA GLY A 315 -12.56 -11.46 -13.34
C GLY A 315 -12.34 -10.48 -14.47
N LEU A 316 -11.18 -9.82 -14.48
CA LEU A 316 -10.73 -9.00 -15.60
C LEU A 316 -9.75 -9.83 -16.44
N ARG A 317 -10.19 -10.35 -17.59
CA ARG A 317 -9.30 -11.09 -18.50
C ARG A 317 -8.28 -10.11 -19.10
N PRO A 318 -6.96 -10.37 -19.00
CA PRO A 318 -5.94 -9.46 -19.50
C PRO A 318 -5.77 -9.62 -21.01
N ALA A 319 -6.72 -9.11 -21.79
CA ALA A 319 -6.63 -9.13 -23.25
C ALA A 319 -5.59 -8.12 -23.73
N ARG A 320 -5.06 -8.33 -24.93
CA ARG A 320 -4.09 -7.44 -25.56
C ARG A 320 -4.36 -7.31 -27.05
N LYS A 321 -4.34 -6.09 -27.59
CA LYS A 321 -4.42 -5.87 -29.04
C LYS A 321 -3.17 -6.45 -29.70
N GLY A 322 -3.35 -7.30 -30.71
CA GLY A 322 -2.24 -8.04 -31.35
C GLY A 322 -1.81 -9.30 -30.60
N GLY A 323 -2.67 -9.84 -29.71
CA GLY A 323 -2.46 -11.15 -29.10
C GLY A 323 -1.38 -11.19 -28.02
N LEU A 324 -0.96 -12.41 -27.69
CA LEU A 324 0.05 -12.72 -26.68
C LEU A 324 1.40 -12.07 -27.02
N ARG A 325 2.08 -11.50 -26.02
CA ARG A 325 3.41 -10.89 -26.18
C ARG A 325 4.48 -11.80 -25.54
N LEU A 326 5.10 -12.63 -26.38
CA LEU A 326 6.29 -13.43 -26.02
C LEU A 326 7.47 -12.93 -26.83
N GLU A 327 8.25 -12.02 -26.27
CA GLU A 327 9.43 -11.45 -26.90
C GLU A 327 10.53 -11.17 -25.87
N LEU A 328 11.76 -11.12 -26.35
CA LEU A 328 12.94 -10.82 -25.55
C LEU A 328 13.31 -9.35 -25.76
N GLU A 329 13.32 -8.57 -24.68
CA GLU A 329 13.84 -7.21 -24.67
C GLU A 329 15.19 -7.21 -23.97
N TRP A 330 16.25 -6.88 -24.71
CA TRP A 330 17.57 -6.62 -24.13
C TRP A 330 17.60 -5.19 -23.64
N LYS A 331 17.92 -5.00 -22.36
CA LYS A 331 18.26 -3.68 -21.81
C LYS A 331 19.77 -3.57 -21.73
N ASP A 332 20.34 -2.60 -22.44
CA ASP A 332 21.77 -2.33 -22.39
C ASP A 332 22.18 -2.00 -20.95
N GLY A 333 22.90 -2.93 -20.31
CA GLY A 333 23.73 -2.59 -19.18
C GLY A 333 24.79 -1.62 -19.68
N LYS A 334 24.76 -0.35 -19.22
CA LYS A 334 25.67 0.71 -19.68
C LYS A 334 27.09 0.18 -19.88
N GLN A 335 27.54 0.14 -21.14
CA GLN A 335 28.96 0.18 -21.48
C GLN A 335 29.56 1.43 -20.82
N SER A 336 30.52 1.24 -19.92
CA SER A 336 31.38 2.31 -19.44
C SER A 336 32.35 2.70 -20.56
N LEU A 337 32.15 3.89 -21.10
CA LEU A 337 33.14 4.60 -21.89
C LEU A 337 34.34 4.99 -21.02
N GLU A 338 35.50 4.92 -21.69
CA GLU A 338 36.80 5.55 -21.43
C GLU A 338 37.84 4.80 -20.59
N GLU A 339 38.87 4.31 -21.30
CA GLU A 339 40.22 4.83 -21.07
C GLU A 339 40.81 5.38 -22.39
N PRO A 340 41.75 6.36 -22.31
CA PRO A 340 42.21 7.16 -23.45
C PRO A 340 43.45 6.55 -24.11
N GLY A 341 43.52 6.57 -25.45
CA GLY A 341 44.77 6.32 -26.17
C GLY A 341 44.59 5.90 -27.63
N ASP A 342 45.22 6.68 -28.51
CA ASP A 342 45.62 6.43 -29.89
C ASP A 342 44.59 6.36 -31.03
N GLU A 343 44.62 7.47 -31.79
CA GLU A 343 44.72 7.57 -33.26
C GLU A 343 44.09 6.50 -34.15
N GLY A 344 43.16 6.93 -35.01
CA GLY A 344 42.91 6.25 -36.30
C GLY A 344 41.49 6.32 -36.85
N ALA A 345 41.24 7.33 -37.69
CA ALA A 345 40.45 7.28 -38.93
C ALA A 345 38.99 6.73 -38.96
N GLY A 346 38.07 7.57 -39.47
CA GLY A 346 37.18 7.18 -40.58
C GLY A 346 35.71 6.83 -40.29
N ILE A 347 34.84 7.80 -40.60
CA ILE A 347 33.57 7.71 -41.40
C ILE A 347 33.17 6.26 -41.80
N GLU A 348 31.95 5.74 -41.58
CA GLU A 348 30.78 5.94 -42.48
C GLU A 348 29.50 5.22 -41.99
N LYS A 349 28.33 5.77 -42.36
CA LYS A 349 27.01 5.14 -42.28
C LYS A 349 26.92 3.95 -43.25
N GLY A 350 26.31 2.83 -42.84
CA GLY A 350 26.08 1.70 -43.75
C GLY A 350 24.96 0.76 -43.32
N ASN A 351 23.76 1.03 -43.81
CA ASN A 351 22.66 0.07 -43.88
C ASN A 351 22.96 -0.91 -45.04
N ARG A 352 23.20 -2.20 -44.77
CA ARG A 352 22.99 -3.29 -45.74
C ARG A 352 23.12 -4.66 -45.06
N GLY A 353 22.12 -5.50 -45.30
CA GLY A 353 22.01 -6.83 -44.74
C GLY A 353 23.06 -7.81 -45.26
N ALA A 354 23.30 -8.83 -44.45
CA ALA A 354 23.81 -10.11 -44.88
C ALA A 354 22.99 -11.19 -44.17
N THR A 355 21.95 -11.66 -44.86
CA THR A 355 21.40 -13.00 -44.70
C THR A 355 22.53 -13.99 -44.95
N LEU A 356 23.01 -14.65 -43.89
CA LEU A 356 23.63 -15.96 -44.02
C LEU A 356 22.91 -16.92 -43.08
N ASN A 357 22.24 -17.87 -43.73
CA ASN A 357 21.62 -19.06 -43.17
C ASN A 357 22.58 -19.77 -42.21
N ASP A 358 22.20 -19.83 -40.94
CA ASP A 358 22.51 -21.02 -40.16
C ASP A 358 21.31 -21.36 -39.27
N ARG A 359 20.56 -22.37 -39.71
CA ARG A 359 19.22 -22.75 -39.23
C ARG A 359 19.29 -23.57 -37.93
N ARG A 360 20.43 -23.54 -37.22
CA ARG A 360 20.78 -24.47 -36.13
C ARG A 360 20.92 -23.84 -34.74
N TRP A 361 20.64 -22.54 -34.59
CA TRP A 361 20.76 -21.78 -33.33
C TRP A 361 19.42 -21.45 -32.64
N ARG A 362 18.32 -22.12 -33.02
CA ARG A 362 17.00 -21.93 -32.39
C ARG A 362 16.74 -22.87 -31.19
N GLU A 363 17.71 -23.73 -30.89
CA GLU A 363 17.71 -24.68 -29.79
C GLU A 363 19.09 -24.55 -29.12
N HIS A 364 19.13 -24.54 -27.79
CA HIS A 364 20.34 -24.54 -26.96
C HIS A 364 21.08 -23.19 -26.81
N VAL A 365 20.79 -22.46 -25.73
CA VAL A 365 21.71 -21.43 -25.19
C VAL A 365 22.25 -21.90 -23.84
N THR A 366 23.35 -22.65 -23.89
CA THR A 366 24.30 -22.83 -22.79
C THR A 366 25.58 -22.02 -23.06
N SER A 367 25.84 -21.07 -22.16
CA SER A 367 27.14 -20.63 -21.60
C SER A 367 28.35 -20.27 -22.49
N LYS A 368 28.91 -19.07 -22.27
CA LYS A 368 30.31 -18.93 -21.82
C LYS A 368 30.58 -17.62 -21.05
N THR A 369 31.46 -17.79 -20.06
CA THR A 369 31.78 -16.97 -18.89
C THR A 369 32.80 -15.87 -19.18
N ILE A 370 32.64 -14.68 -18.57
CA ILE A 370 33.77 -13.80 -18.21
C ILE A 370 33.53 -13.31 -16.77
N LEU A 371 34.48 -13.65 -15.89
CA LEU A 371 34.61 -13.18 -14.53
C LEU A 371 35.02 -11.70 -14.54
N SER A 372 34.38 -10.85 -13.73
CA SER A 372 35.08 -9.68 -13.19
C SER A 372 34.54 -9.26 -11.84
N ASP A 373 35.49 -9.18 -10.91
CA ASP A 373 35.39 -8.62 -9.58
C ASP A 373 34.98 -7.14 -9.62
N ASN A 374 33.92 -6.81 -8.89
CA ASN A 374 33.89 -5.72 -7.89
C ASN A 374 32.45 -5.23 -7.67
N ALA A 375 31.89 -5.64 -6.54
CA ALA A 375 30.63 -5.15 -6.01
C ALA A 375 30.69 -3.62 -5.78
N LYS A 376 29.74 -2.88 -6.36
CA LYS A 376 29.42 -1.51 -5.90
C LYS A 376 27.95 -1.39 -5.51
N LYS A 377 27.79 -1.04 -4.23
CA LYS A 377 26.56 -0.78 -3.48
C LYS A 377 25.58 0.11 -4.26
N THR A 378 24.36 -0.34 -4.48
CA THR A 378 23.23 0.56 -4.81
C THR A 378 22.21 0.56 -3.68
N SER A 379 21.90 1.74 -3.17
CA SER A 379 21.14 2.03 -1.94
C SER A 379 19.66 2.30 -2.22
N GLU A 380 18.82 2.01 -1.23
CA GLU A 380 17.40 2.42 -1.14
C GLU A 380 17.15 3.89 -1.56
N PRO A 381 15.97 4.21 -2.15
CA PRO A 381 15.60 5.59 -2.42
C PRO A 381 15.41 6.33 -1.10
N ALA A 382 16.38 7.17 -0.76
CA ALA A 382 16.32 8.03 0.40
C ALA A 382 15.41 9.23 0.10
N TYR A 383 14.21 9.25 0.66
CA TYR A 383 13.36 10.44 0.71
C TYR A 383 14.07 11.54 1.50
N ARG A 384 14.23 12.72 0.89
CA ARG A 384 15.02 13.83 1.44
C ARG A 384 14.14 15.08 1.57
N LYS A 385 14.29 15.78 2.69
CA LYS A 385 13.50 17.00 2.97
C LYS A 385 14.04 18.26 2.28
N LEU A 386 15.34 18.32 1.99
CA LEU A 386 15.98 19.50 1.38
C LEU A 386 15.46 19.84 -0.03
N PRO A 387 15.21 18.87 -0.94
CA PRO A 387 14.57 19.13 -2.23
C PRO A 387 13.16 19.72 -2.15
N LEU A 388 12.42 19.46 -1.08
CA LEU A 388 11.06 19.97 -0.88
C LEU A 388 11.10 21.47 -0.54
N ILE A 389 12.05 21.87 0.30
CA ILE A 389 12.27 23.27 0.69
C ILE A 389 12.66 24.10 -0.55
N SER A 390 13.56 23.61 -1.39
CA SER A 390 13.97 24.33 -2.60
C SER A 390 12.85 24.44 -3.64
N GLY A 391 11.99 23.43 -3.76
CA GLY A 391 10.84 23.47 -4.66
C GLY A 391 9.74 24.46 -4.23
N ILE A 392 9.60 24.70 -2.93
CA ILE A 392 8.63 25.66 -2.39
C ILE A 392 9.15 27.10 -2.49
N ILE A 393 10.41 27.36 -2.16
CA ILE A 393 10.93 28.73 -2.01
C ILE A 393 11.25 29.39 -3.37
N ILE A 394 11.78 28.64 -4.33
CA ILE A 394 12.29 29.22 -5.58
C ILE A 394 11.26 29.99 -6.43
N PRO A 395 9.98 29.57 -6.55
CA PRO A 395 9.09 30.24 -7.50
C PRO A 395 8.60 31.57 -6.91
N PHE A 396 8.65 31.72 -5.57
CA PHE A 396 8.44 33.01 -4.92
C PHE A 396 9.58 33.99 -5.21
N SER A 397 10.83 33.53 -5.34
CA SER A 397 11.93 34.44 -5.68
C SER A 397 11.72 35.07 -7.07
N LEU A 398 11.25 34.28 -8.04
CA LEU A 398 10.94 34.81 -9.37
C LEU A 398 9.86 35.90 -9.31
N LEU A 399 8.77 35.65 -8.58
CA LEU A 399 7.68 36.60 -8.39
C LEU A 399 8.12 37.90 -7.69
N LEU A 400 9.05 37.81 -6.73
CA LEU A 400 9.61 38.96 -6.00
C LEU A 400 10.67 39.74 -6.78
N SER A 401 11.26 39.14 -7.83
CA SER A 401 12.31 39.78 -8.64
C SER A 401 11.80 40.73 -9.73
N ILE A 402 10.58 40.54 -10.23
CA ILE A 402 9.95 41.37 -11.27
C ILE A 402 9.75 42.83 -10.84
N PRO A 403 9.29 43.15 -9.61
CA PRO A 403 9.22 44.51 -9.10
C PRO A 403 10.54 45.28 -9.25
N GLY A 404 11.68 44.61 -9.02
CA GLY A 404 13.00 45.22 -9.11
C GLY A 404 13.34 45.76 -10.51
N LEU A 405 12.76 45.20 -11.57
CA LEU A 405 12.93 45.71 -12.94
C LEU A 405 11.85 46.71 -13.35
N THR A 406 10.63 46.55 -12.83
CA THR A 406 9.45 47.27 -13.31
C THR A 406 9.12 48.53 -12.51
N GLY A 407 9.66 48.66 -11.29
CA GLY A 407 9.39 49.78 -10.39
C GLY A 407 10.61 50.64 -10.08
N HIS A 408 10.35 51.79 -9.45
CA HIS A 408 11.38 52.74 -9.03
C HIS A 408 11.95 52.38 -7.65
N TRP A 409 13.28 52.35 -7.55
CA TRP A 409 13.98 51.94 -6.32
C TRP A 409 14.11 53.07 -5.29
N TYR A 410 13.96 54.32 -5.70
CA TYR A 410 14.08 55.50 -4.84
C TYR A 410 12.84 56.37 -4.90
N VAL A 411 12.16 56.50 -3.77
CA VAL A 411 10.86 57.15 -3.68
C VAL A 411 10.78 58.06 -2.45
N ARG A 412 10.12 59.20 -2.59
CA ARG A 412 9.76 60.10 -1.49
C ARG A 412 8.30 59.83 -1.11
N THR A 413 8.07 59.54 0.15
CA THR A 413 6.74 59.27 0.70
C THR A 413 6.26 60.42 1.58
N ASP A 414 4.95 60.61 1.69
CA ASP A 414 4.35 61.50 2.69
C ASP A 414 4.27 60.84 4.08
N GLY A 415 3.78 61.57 5.08
CA GLY A 415 3.59 61.03 6.45
C GLY A 415 2.56 59.90 6.56
N ALA A 416 1.83 59.59 5.49
CA ALA A 416 0.88 58.47 5.39
C ALA A 416 1.40 57.32 4.50
N GLY A 417 2.63 57.41 3.97
CA GLY A 417 3.27 56.37 3.15
C GLY A 417 2.90 56.39 1.66
N LEU A 418 2.20 57.42 1.17
CA LEU A 418 1.89 57.60 -0.25
C LEU A 418 3.09 58.19 -1.00
N ILE A 419 3.36 57.70 -2.20
CA ILE A 419 4.50 58.11 -3.02
C ILE A 419 4.24 59.50 -3.63
N LEU A 420 5.01 60.50 -3.22
CA LEU A 420 4.94 61.89 -3.72
C LEU A 420 5.83 62.10 -4.96
N GLU A 421 7.03 61.53 -4.95
CA GLU A 421 8.04 61.76 -5.99
C GLU A 421 8.91 60.50 -6.17
N THR A 422 9.21 60.13 -7.41
CA THR A 422 10.03 58.95 -7.75
C THR A 422 11.23 59.34 -8.59
N ARG A 423 12.43 58.83 -8.26
CA ARG A 423 13.59 58.95 -9.17
C ARG A 423 13.63 57.78 -10.14
N LYS A 424 14.01 58.09 -11.39
CA LYS A 424 14.22 57.06 -12.41
C LYS A 424 15.46 56.22 -12.09
N ASN A 425 15.36 54.92 -12.36
CA ASN A 425 16.48 54.00 -12.26
C ASN A 425 17.54 54.33 -13.32
N THR A 426 18.79 54.02 -13.02
CA THR A 426 19.86 54.13 -14.04
C THR A 426 19.70 53.01 -15.06
N THR A 427 20.12 53.25 -16.30
CA THR A 427 20.06 52.22 -17.37
C THR A 427 20.87 50.97 -17.02
N LEU A 428 21.97 51.13 -16.26
CA LEU A 428 22.77 50.03 -15.75
C LEU A 428 22.01 49.17 -14.73
N LEU A 429 21.23 49.80 -13.85
CA LEU A 429 20.39 49.11 -12.86
C LEU A 429 19.33 48.25 -13.58
N ASP A 430 18.58 48.83 -14.50
CA ASP A 430 17.53 48.12 -15.23
C ASP A 430 18.10 46.98 -16.11
N ALA A 431 19.24 47.22 -16.78
CA ALA A 431 19.91 46.17 -17.57
C ALA A 431 20.37 45.00 -16.69
N SER A 432 20.94 45.30 -15.52
CA SER A 432 21.39 44.27 -14.57
C SER A 432 20.22 43.46 -14.01
N MET A 433 19.12 44.13 -13.66
CA MET A 433 17.90 43.46 -13.19
C MET A 433 17.25 42.60 -14.28
N GLY A 434 17.30 43.03 -15.55
CA GLY A 434 16.85 42.22 -16.69
C GLY A 434 17.64 40.92 -16.84
N ILE A 435 18.97 40.99 -16.79
CA ILE A 435 19.85 39.80 -16.86
C ILE A 435 19.60 38.88 -15.65
N SER A 436 19.47 39.46 -14.47
CA SER A 436 19.18 38.72 -13.23
C SER A 436 17.83 37.97 -13.33
N LEU A 437 16.79 38.62 -13.84
CA LEU A 437 15.47 38.01 -14.04
C LEU A 437 15.53 36.82 -15.03
N VAL A 438 16.26 36.96 -16.14
CA VAL A 438 16.46 35.85 -17.10
C VAL A 438 17.15 34.65 -16.43
N CYS A 439 18.18 34.89 -15.62
CA CYS A 439 18.83 33.84 -14.85
C CYS A 439 17.86 33.15 -13.88
N GLY A 440 17.00 33.92 -13.20
CA GLY A 440 15.97 33.39 -12.31
C GLY A 440 14.93 32.51 -13.03
N VAL A 441 14.51 32.89 -14.24
CA VAL A 441 13.62 32.08 -15.09
C VAL A 441 14.28 30.77 -15.51
N LEU A 442 15.54 30.83 -15.98
CA LEU A 442 16.30 29.64 -16.38
C LEU A 442 16.52 28.69 -15.20
N ALA A 443 16.82 29.21 -14.00
CA ALA A 443 16.93 28.42 -12.79
C ALA A 443 15.64 27.66 -12.45
N ASN A 444 14.48 28.34 -12.53
CA ASN A 444 13.17 27.73 -12.31
C ASN A 444 12.86 26.65 -13.36
N ALA A 445 13.16 26.89 -14.63
CA ALA A 445 13.00 25.91 -15.70
C ALA A 445 13.87 24.66 -15.46
N CYS A 446 15.13 24.82 -15.07
CA CYS A 446 16.01 23.72 -14.67
C CYS A 446 15.42 22.93 -13.49
N LEU A 447 14.79 23.60 -12.51
CA LEU A 447 14.18 22.94 -11.37
C LEU A 447 12.94 22.11 -11.76
N VAL A 448 12.13 22.58 -12.70
CA VAL A 448 11.00 21.80 -13.26
C VAL A 448 11.49 20.52 -13.95
N VAL A 449 12.55 20.62 -14.76
CA VAL A 449 13.12 19.46 -15.46
C VAL A 449 13.77 18.50 -14.45
N ARG A 450 14.41 19.03 -13.40
CA ARG A 450 14.93 18.25 -12.27
C ARG A 450 13.83 17.45 -11.57
N PHE A 451 12.68 18.05 -11.27
CA PHE A 451 11.54 17.36 -10.63
C PHE A 451 10.79 16.41 -11.56
N SER A 452 10.97 16.56 -12.87
CA SER A 452 10.54 15.59 -13.89
C SER A 452 11.48 14.38 -14.00
N GLU A 453 12.50 14.29 -13.13
CA GLU A 453 13.53 13.23 -13.08
C GLU A 453 14.35 13.04 -14.35
N ARG A 454 14.35 14.04 -15.24
CA ARG A 454 15.22 14.07 -16.40
C ARG A 454 16.56 14.68 -15.99
N ASN A 455 17.64 13.90 -16.10
CA ASN A 455 19.01 14.37 -15.89
C ASN A 455 19.21 15.16 -14.57
N VAL A 456 18.76 14.59 -13.44
CA VAL A 456 18.71 15.26 -12.11
C VAL A 456 20.03 15.94 -11.73
N LYS A 457 21.18 15.30 -11.97
CA LYS A 457 22.51 15.88 -11.67
C LYS A 457 22.78 17.13 -12.51
N ALA A 458 22.65 17.03 -13.83
CA ALA A 458 22.91 18.14 -14.75
C ALA A 458 21.96 19.32 -14.48
N MET A 459 20.67 19.04 -14.29
CA MET A 459 19.67 20.08 -14.01
C MET A 459 19.89 20.75 -12.64
N THR A 460 20.33 19.99 -11.62
CA THR A 460 20.67 20.58 -10.31
C THR A 460 21.90 21.50 -10.42
N LEU A 461 22.94 21.09 -11.15
CA LEU A 461 24.13 21.91 -11.35
C LEU A 461 23.84 23.17 -12.18
N LEU A 462 23.05 23.05 -13.24
CA LEU A 462 22.60 24.20 -14.03
C LEU A 462 21.73 25.16 -13.20
N CYS A 463 20.84 24.63 -12.36
CA CYS A 463 20.04 25.45 -11.46
C CYS A 463 20.92 26.24 -10.46
N ILE A 464 21.90 25.58 -9.84
CA ILE A 464 22.89 26.22 -8.95
C ILE A 464 23.67 27.30 -9.70
N PHE A 465 24.12 27.02 -10.92
CA PHE A 465 24.85 27.96 -11.76
C PHE A 465 24.03 29.23 -12.03
N TRP A 466 22.80 29.09 -12.53
CA TRP A 466 21.93 30.22 -12.82
C TRP A 466 21.53 31.01 -11.56
N LEU A 467 21.26 30.33 -10.44
CA LEU A 467 20.96 30.99 -9.17
C LEU A 467 22.16 31.77 -8.63
N THR A 468 23.37 31.24 -8.79
CA THR A 468 24.58 31.93 -8.32
C THR A 468 24.81 33.22 -9.10
N ILE A 469 24.58 33.22 -10.42
CA ILE A 469 24.67 34.43 -11.24
C ILE A 469 23.58 35.44 -10.84
N HIS A 470 22.33 34.97 -10.67
CA HIS A 470 21.22 35.80 -10.21
C HIS A 470 21.53 36.48 -8.86
N ASP A 471 22.00 35.70 -7.88
CA ASP A 471 22.33 36.19 -6.54
C ASP A 471 23.50 37.18 -6.57
N LEU A 472 24.56 36.89 -7.34
CA LEU A 472 25.72 37.79 -7.47
C LEU A 472 25.32 39.15 -8.02
N ILE A 473 24.49 39.18 -9.08
CA ILE A 473 24.02 40.42 -9.68
C ILE A 473 23.16 41.19 -8.66
N ASN A 474 22.18 40.54 -8.03
CA ASN A 474 21.30 41.22 -7.09
C ASN A 474 22.05 41.76 -5.88
N ILE A 475 22.96 40.97 -5.27
CA ILE A 475 23.75 41.41 -4.12
C ILE A 475 24.61 42.62 -4.50
N LEU A 476 25.27 42.58 -5.66
CA LEU A 476 26.10 43.68 -6.15
C LEU A 476 25.27 44.95 -6.33
N VAL A 477 24.13 44.84 -7.04
CA VAL A 477 23.26 45.97 -7.37
C VAL A 477 22.62 46.58 -6.11
N VAL A 478 22.07 45.76 -5.21
CA VAL A 478 21.49 46.20 -3.94
C VAL A 478 22.55 46.88 -3.07
N THR A 479 23.77 46.34 -3.01
CA THR A 479 24.85 46.90 -2.20
C THR A 479 25.33 48.23 -2.75
N ILE A 480 25.57 48.33 -4.07
CA ILE A 480 25.99 49.59 -4.71
C ILE A 480 24.92 50.66 -4.50
N PHE A 481 23.65 50.32 -4.78
CA PHE A 481 22.55 51.25 -4.63
C PHE A 481 22.36 51.73 -3.18
N GLY A 482 22.48 50.80 -2.20
CA GLY A 482 22.41 51.11 -0.78
C GLY A 482 23.57 51.99 -0.30
N LEU A 483 24.79 51.78 -0.82
CA LEU A 483 25.96 52.59 -0.49
C LEU A 483 25.89 54.01 -1.08
N GLU A 484 25.41 54.14 -2.32
CA GLU A 484 25.23 55.42 -2.99
C GLU A 484 24.20 56.30 -2.27
N HIS A 485 23.10 55.71 -1.80
CA HIS A 485 21.98 56.40 -1.15
C HIS A 485 21.97 56.23 0.38
N ARG A 486 23.15 56.02 1.01
CA ARG A 486 23.24 55.77 2.45
C ARG A 486 22.93 56.97 3.34
N PHE A 487 22.96 58.18 2.77
CA PHE A 487 22.72 59.43 3.48
C PHE A 487 21.30 59.92 3.17
N ASP A 488 20.61 60.40 4.19
CA ASP A 488 19.25 60.91 4.05
C ASP A 488 19.23 62.19 3.21
N ASP A 489 18.83 62.08 1.95
CA ASP A 489 18.56 63.19 1.02
C ASP A 489 17.06 63.50 0.89
N GLY A 490 16.25 62.99 1.84
CA GLY A 490 14.79 63.15 1.87
C GLY A 490 14.03 62.20 0.93
N PHE A 491 14.68 61.15 0.43
CA PHE A 491 14.10 60.02 -0.28
C PHE A 491 14.37 58.73 0.50
N THR A 492 13.56 57.71 0.23
CA THR A 492 13.60 56.41 0.91
C THR A 492 13.62 55.27 -0.10
N TYR A 493 14.06 54.08 0.34
CA TYR A 493 14.07 52.89 -0.50
C TYR A 493 12.64 52.44 -0.83
N GLY A 494 12.34 52.36 -2.12
CA GLY A 494 11.04 51.89 -2.61
C GLY A 494 10.83 50.39 -2.39
N GLN A 495 9.59 49.95 -2.51
CA GLN A 495 9.23 48.53 -2.41
C GLN A 495 10.03 47.62 -3.39
N PRO A 496 10.28 48.02 -4.65
CA PRO A 496 11.12 47.24 -5.57
C PRO A 496 12.50 46.86 -5.02
N PHE A 497 13.14 47.76 -4.28
CA PHE A 497 14.43 47.50 -3.63
C PHE A 497 14.30 46.39 -2.58
N TRP A 498 13.33 46.51 -1.66
CA TRP A 498 13.11 45.52 -0.60
C TRP A 498 12.64 44.16 -1.11
N LEU A 499 11.83 44.14 -2.17
CA LEU A 499 11.39 42.90 -2.82
C LEU A 499 12.56 42.20 -3.53
N THR A 500 13.49 42.97 -4.10
CA THR A 500 14.74 42.41 -4.66
C THR A 500 15.63 41.82 -3.56
N VAL A 501 15.70 42.45 -2.38
CA VAL A 501 16.38 41.87 -1.20
C VAL A 501 15.71 40.56 -0.78
N CYS A 502 14.38 40.55 -0.64
CA CYS A 502 13.63 39.35 -0.27
C CYS A 502 13.78 38.21 -1.29
N SER A 503 13.73 38.55 -2.59
CA SER A 503 14.00 37.61 -3.68
C SER A 503 15.37 36.98 -3.52
N THR A 504 16.40 37.79 -3.27
CA THR A 504 17.79 37.34 -3.12
C THR A 504 17.96 36.42 -1.91
N ILE A 505 17.30 36.73 -0.79
CA ILE A 505 17.32 35.86 0.40
C ILE A 505 16.67 34.50 0.08
N ALA A 506 15.55 34.50 -0.64
CA ALA A 506 14.84 33.27 -1.04
C ALA A 506 15.66 32.43 -2.03
N SER A 507 16.25 33.04 -3.05
CA SER A 507 17.08 32.36 -4.04
C SER A 507 18.39 31.84 -3.43
N THR A 508 19.07 32.63 -2.58
CA THR A 508 20.28 32.19 -1.87
C THR A 508 19.98 31.05 -0.91
N SER A 509 18.86 31.09 -0.18
CA SER A 509 18.44 29.97 0.68
C SER A 509 18.18 28.69 -0.12
N THR A 510 17.57 28.82 -1.30
CA THR A 510 17.36 27.70 -2.24
C THR A 510 18.69 27.16 -2.75
N ASN A 511 19.62 28.04 -3.12
CA ASN A 511 20.94 27.68 -3.62
C ASN A 511 21.74 26.92 -2.55
N ILE A 512 21.71 27.39 -1.30
CA ILE A 512 22.31 26.69 -0.15
C ILE A 512 21.67 25.31 0.05
N ALA A 513 20.34 25.20 -0.02
CA ALA A 513 19.64 23.92 0.11
C ALA A 513 20.03 22.93 -0.99
N LEU A 514 20.15 23.38 -2.25
CA LEU A 514 20.56 22.55 -3.39
C LEU A 514 22.03 22.12 -3.29
N ILE A 515 22.94 23.03 -2.90
CA ILE A 515 24.36 22.73 -2.69
C ILE A 515 24.52 21.73 -1.54
N SER A 516 23.79 21.94 -0.44
CA SER A 516 23.79 21.03 0.70
C SER A 516 23.26 19.65 0.31
N ASP A 517 22.15 19.58 -0.43
CA ASP A 517 21.59 18.32 -0.92
C ASP A 517 22.56 17.59 -1.85
N TYR A 518 23.23 18.32 -2.74
CA TYR A 518 24.24 17.77 -3.65
C TYR A 518 25.47 17.23 -2.91
N LYS A 519 25.97 17.94 -1.89
CA LYS A 519 27.17 17.55 -1.13
C LYS A 519 26.92 16.40 -0.14
N HIS A 520 25.79 16.42 0.57
CA HIS A 520 25.50 15.41 1.61
C HIS A 520 25.02 14.08 1.01
N THR A 521 24.52 14.10 -0.23
CA THR A 521 23.98 12.91 -0.87
C THR A 521 25.06 12.19 -1.68
N LYS A 522 25.61 11.12 -1.11
CA LYS A 522 26.46 10.17 -1.84
C LYS A 522 25.66 9.56 -3.01
N GLU A 523 26.29 9.46 -4.18
CA GLU A 523 25.71 8.88 -5.39
C GLU A 523 24.45 9.63 -5.91
N PHE A 524 24.48 10.97 -5.86
CA PHE A 524 23.37 11.87 -6.19
C PHE A 524 22.61 11.53 -7.48
N GLN A 525 23.31 11.13 -8.55
CA GLN A 525 22.68 10.81 -9.83
C GLN A 525 21.74 9.60 -9.79
N PHE A 526 21.96 8.66 -8.87
CA PHE A 526 21.20 7.41 -8.77
C PHE A 526 20.06 7.50 -7.76
N LYS A 527 20.06 8.51 -6.88
CA LYS A 527 19.03 8.71 -5.84
C LYS A 527 17.84 9.58 -6.28
N GLY A 528 17.80 9.95 -7.56
CA GLY A 528 16.69 10.71 -8.16
C GLY A 528 16.45 12.08 -7.51
N SER A 529 15.22 12.58 -7.66
CA SER A 529 14.81 13.90 -7.13
C SER A 529 14.74 13.96 -5.59
N GLY A 530 14.70 12.81 -4.91
CA GLY A 530 14.55 12.71 -3.45
C GLY A 530 13.12 12.97 -2.93
N LEU A 531 12.13 13.07 -3.83
CA LEU A 531 10.71 13.35 -3.53
C LEU A 531 9.80 12.21 -4.00
N THR A 532 8.62 12.05 -3.38
CA THR A 532 7.58 11.12 -3.88
C THR A 532 7.01 11.60 -5.21
N GLN A 533 6.38 10.71 -5.98
CA GLN A 533 5.74 11.09 -7.25
C GLN A 533 4.68 12.19 -7.04
N LYS A 534 3.88 12.12 -5.96
CA LYS A 534 2.87 13.14 -5.64
C LYS A 534 3.50 14.45 -5.21
N GLN A 535 4.58 14.41 -4.41
CA GLN A 535 5.34 15.61 -4.04
C GLN A 535 5.95 16.30 -5.26
N ARG A 536 6.49 15.54 -6.23
CA ARG A 536 7.01 16.11 -7.49
C ARG A 536 5.91 16.78 -8.31
N SER A 537 4.78 16.10 -8.49
CA SER A 537 3.63 16.67 -9.20
C SER A 537 3.13 17.95 -8.54
N LEU A 538 3.10 17.98 -7.19
CA LEU A 538 2.77 19.17 -6.43
C LEU A 538 3.77 20.32 -6.67
N MET A 539 5.08 20.05 -6.60
CA MET A 539 6.12 21.08 -6.85
C MET A 539 6.00 21.66 -8.25
N ILE A 540 5.80 20.82 -9.26
CA ILE A 540 5.61 21.28 -10.64
C ILE A 540 4.36 22.15 -10.77
N ALA A 541 3.25 21.75 -10.15
CA ALA A 541 2.00 22.53 -10.16
C ALA A 541 2.18 23.91 -9.49
N ILE A 542 2.85 23.98 -8.33
CA ILE A 542 3.15 25.24 -7.64
C ILE A 542 4.03 26.15 -8.51
N ILE A 543 5.08 25.61 -9.14
CA ILE A 543 5.96 26.38 -10.04
C ILE A 543 5.14 26.95 -11.20
N ILE A 544 4.27 26.14 -11.82
CA ILE A 544 3.41 26.58 -12.92
C ILE A 544 2.45 27.67 -12.45
N LEU A 545 1.79 27.49 -11.30
CA LEU A 545 0.84 28.47 -10.75
C LEU A 545 1.52 29.82 -10.47
N LEU A 546 2.67 29.82 -9.79
CA LEU A 546 3.38 31.05 -9.45
C LEU A 546 3.97 31.73 -10.69
N SER A 547 4.45 30.96 -11.68
CA SER A 547 4.89 31.51 -12.97
C SER A 547 3.72 32.13 -13.74
N TYR A 548 2.55 31.49 -13.69
CA TYR A 548 1.32 31.97 -14.32
C TYR A 548 0.81 33.27 -13.67
N LEU A 549 0.87 33.35 -12.34
CA LEU A 549 0.58 34.56 -11.57
C LEU A 549 1.53 35.69 -11.95
N ALA A 550 2.84 35.42 -11.95
CA ALA A 550 3.86 36.41 -12.29
C ALA A 550 3.70 36.96 -13.72
N LEU A 551 3.56 36.08 -14.72
CA LEU A 551 3.45 36.49 -16.12
C LEU A 551 2.16 37.27 -16.39
N GLY A 552 1.03 36.79 -15.88
CA GLY A 552 -0.24 37.48 -16.08
C GLY A 552 -0.30 38.83 -15.37
N SER A 553 0.25 38.91 -14.16
CA SER A 553 0.36 40.18 -13.42
C SER A 553 1.22 41.19 -14.15
N LEU A 554 2.30 40.74 -14.81
CA LEU A 554 3.13 41.62 -15.65
C LEU A 554 2.34 42.18 -16.84
N VAL A 555 1.60 41.32 -17.54
CA VAL A 555 0.75 41.75 -18.66
C VAL A 555 -0.32 42.73 -18.17
N GLN A 556 -0.97 42.43 -17.05
CA GLN A 556 -1.99 43.30 -16.47
C GLN A 556 -1.44 44.64 -15.99
N ALA A 557 -0.25 44.67 -15.39
CA ALA A 557 0.41 45.91 -14.99
C ALA A 557 0.60 46.85 -16.20
N ILE A 558 1.01 46.28 -17.35
CA ILE A 558 1.18 47.04 -18.60
C ILE A 558 -0.17 47.50 -19.15
N MET A 559 -1.19 46.63 -19.16
CA MET A 559 -2.49 46.95 -19.78
C MET A 559 -3.37 47.88 -18.93
N LEU A 560 -3.25 47.82 -17.59
CA LEU A 560 -4.01 48.66 -16.65
C LEU A 560 -3.24 49.91 -16.22
N GLU A 561 -1.97 50.03 -16.62
CA GLU A 561 -1.06 51.13 -16.22
C GLU A 561 -0.94 51.28 -14.69
N ILE A 562 -0.95 50.15 -13.99
CA ILE A 562 -0.80 50.06 -12.53
C ILE A 562 0.55 49.43 -12.16
N THR A 563 0.96 49.53 -10.90
CA THR A 563 2.19 48.90 -10.45
C THR A 563 2.08 47.37 -10.53
N PHE A 564 3.22 46.68 -10.70
CA PHE A 564 3.22 45.22 -10.74
C PHE A 564 2.63 44.58 -9.47
N ILE A 565 2.85 45.19 -8.30
CA ILE A 565 2.29 44.69 -7.03
C ILE A 565 0.77 44.81 -6.99
N GLU A 566 0.21 45.91 -7.51
CA GLU A 566 -1.24 46.08 -7.64
C GLU A 566 -1.84 45.09 -8.64
N ALA A 567 -1.17 44.86 -9.77
CA ALA A 567 -1.59 43.87 -10.76
C ALA A 567 -1.49 42.43 -10.22
N LEU A 568 -0.49 42.14 -9.40
CA LEU A 568 -0.31 40.86 -8.72
C LEU A 568 -1.34 40.64 -7.63
N TYR A 569 -1.61 41.67 -6.82
CA TYR A 569 -2.70 41.70 -5.87
C TYR A 569 -4.04 41.42 -6.57
N PHE A 570 -4.34 42.13 -7.66
CA PHE A 570 -5.54 41.89 -8.46
C PHE A 570 -5.62 40.45 -8.99
N SER A 571 -4.51 39.91 -9.50
CA SER A 571 -4.45 38.55 -10.05
C SER A 571 -4.69 37.50 -8.96
N VAL A 572 -4.08 37.64 -7.78
CA VAL A 572 -4.29 36.74 -6.64
C VAL A 572 -5.73 36.82 -6.13
N VAL A 573 -6.25 38.04 -5.89
CA VAL A 573 -7.63 38.26 -5.44
C VAL A 573 -8.65 37.67 -6.42
N SER A 574 -8.38 37.75 -7.73
CA SER A 574 -9.28 37.22 -8.77
C SER A 574 -9.18 35.69 -8.90
N ILE A 575 -7.98 35.13 -8.90
CA ILE A 575 -7.76 33.68 -9.09
C ILE A 575 -8.12 32.88 -7.83
N GLU A 576 -7.89 33.43 -6.64
CA GLU A 576 -8.38 32.85 -5.38
C GLU A 576 -9.86 33.13 -5.14
N THR A 577 -10.55 33.79 -6.08
CA THR A 577 -11.99 34.06 -6.02
C THR A 577 -12.43 34.90 -4.82
N ILE A 578 -11.53 35.72 -4.28
CA ILE A 578 -11.81 36.64 -3.17
C ILE A 578 -12.60 37.85 -3.66
N GLY A 579 -12.16 38.47 -4.77
CA GLY A 579 -12.96 39.45 -5.52
C GLY A 579 -13.37 40.75 -4.80
N PHE A 580 -12.45 41.49 -4.17
CA PHE A 580 -12.79 42.75 -3.48
C PHE A 580 -13.37 43.85 -4.37
N GLY A 581 -13.04 43.86 -5.67
CA GLY A 581 -13.58 44.82 -6.64
C GLY A 581 -12.94 46.22 -6.62
N ASP A 582 -11.93 46.44 -5.79
CA ASP A 582 -11.19 47.70 -5.67
C ASP A 582 -10.30 48.00 -6.89
N ILE A 583 -9.69 46.96 -7.49
CA ILE A 583 -9.05 47.01 -8.80
C ILE A 583 -9.86 46.18 -9.78
N HIS A 584 -10.14 46.73 -10.96
CA HIS A 584 -10.93 46.05 -11.98
C HIS A 584 -10.61 46.53 -13.40
N PRO A 585 -10.80 45.68 -14.43
CA PRO A 585 -10.52 46.04 -15.81
C PRO A 585 -11.51 47.07 -16.39
N THR A 586 -10.99 48.21 -16.82
CA THR A 586 -11.77 49.34 -17.36
C THR A 586 -11.96 49.26 -18.88
N SER A 587 -10.97 48.75 -19.62
CA SER A 587 -10.99 48.66 -21.08
C SER A 587 -11.54 47.33 -21.60
N THR A 588 -12.08 47.31 -22.82
CA THR A 588 -12.61 46.07 -23.43
C THR A 588 -11.53 45.00 -23.60
N SER A 589 -10.31 45.38 -23.98
CA SER A 589 -9.18 44.46 -24.15
C SER A 589 -8.73 43.84 -22.82
N THR A 590 -8.61 44.64 -21.76
CA THR A 590 -8.27 44.15 -20.41
C THR A 590 -9.34 43.20 -19.88
N ARG A 591 -10.62 43.48 -20.12
CA ARG A 591 -11.73 42.57 -19.75
C ARG A 591 -11.63 41.21 -20.45
N ILE A 592 -11.42 41.20 -21.77
CA ILE A 592 -11.27 39.96 -22.54
C ILE A 592 -10.08 39.14 -22.04
N PHE A 593 -8.92 39.80 -21.84
CA PHE A 593 -7.74 39.14 -21.29
C PHE A 593 -8.03 38.55 -19.90
N THR A 594 -8.65 39.33 -19.01
CA THR A 594 -8.97 38.92 -17.64
C THR A 594 -9.88 37.70 -17.60
N VAL A 595 -10.91 37.63 -18.46
CA VAL A 595 -11.82 36.47 -18.53
C VAL A 595 -11.06 35.18 -18.81
N VAL A 596 -10.17 35.18 -19.81
CA VAL A 596 -9.39 33.99 -20.18
C VAL A 596 -8.35 33.69 -19.10
N TYR A 597 -7.65 34.71 -18.62
CA TYR A 597 -6.57 34.59 -17.65
C TYR A 597 -7.05 34.03 -16.30
N VAL A 598 -8.10 34.62 -15.73
CA VAL A 598 -8.64 34.20 -14.43
C VAL A 598 -9.23 32.80 -14.53
N SER A 599 -9.89 32.43 -15.63
CA SER A 599 -10.46 31.08 -15.80
C SER A 599 -9.39 29.98 -15.76
N ILE A 600 -8.29 30.16 -16.49
CA ILE A 600 -7.17 29.22 -16.48
C ILE A 600 -6.46 29.25 -15.12
N GLY A 601 -6.34 30.42 -14.51
CA GLY A 601 -5.77 30.59 -13.18
C GLY A 601 -6.53 29.80 -12.10
N ILE A 602 -7.87 29.88 -12.08
CA ILE A 602 -8.73 29.13 -11.15
C ILE A 602 -8.54 27.62 -11.33
N LEU A 603 -8.44 27.13 -12.58
CA LEU A 603 -8.19 25.72 -12.86
C LEU A 603 -6.82 25.26 -12.34
N ASN A 604 -5.77 26.08 -12.56
CA ASN A 604 -4.43 25.79 -12.05
C ASN A 604 -4.38 25.81 -10.52
N LEU A 605 -5.10 26.73 -9.88
CA LEU A 605 -5.23 26.79 -8.43
C LEU A 605 -5.95 25.55 -7.89
N ALA A 606 -7.09 25.17 -8.48
CA ALA A 606 -7.84 23.98 -8.09
C ALA A 606 -7.03 22.69 -8.24
N LEU A 607 -6.27 22.56 -9.33
CA LEU A 607 -5.34 21.44 -9.53
C LEU A 607 -4.25 21.41 -8.46
N THR A 608 -3.67 22.58 -8.13
CA THR A 608 -2.64 22.69 -7.08
C THR A 608 -3.19 22.31 -5.71
N VAL A 609 -4.42 22.73 -5.37
CA VAL A 609 -5.12 22.34 -4.14
C VAL A 609 -5.38 20.83 -4.10
N ALA A 610 -5.85 20.23 -5.20
CA ALA A 610 -6.11 18.80 -5.27
C ALA A 610 -4.82 17.97 -5.09
N LEU A 611 -3.73 18.33 -5.78
CA LEU A 611 -2.44 17.67 -5.65
C LEU A 611 -1.82 17.87 -4.26
N SER A 612 -2.00 19.05 -3.67
CA SER A 612 -1.58 19.34 -2.29
C SER A 612 -2.26 18.39 -1.30
N ARG A 613 -3.59 18.22 -1.44
CA ARG A 613 -4.35 17.27 -0.63
C ARG A 613 -3.83 15.84 -0.79
N GLU A 614 -3.59 15.39 -2.02
CA GLU A 614 -3.07 14.04 -2.27
C GLU A 614 -1.68 13.80 -1.66
N ALA A 615 -0.75 14.74 -1.83
CA ALA A 615 0.60 14.64 -1.29
C ALA A 615 0.60 14.62 0.26
N LEU A 616 -0.24 15.44 0.88
CA LEU A 616 -0.41 15.47 2.34
C LEU A 616 -0.99 14.14 2.87
N LEU A 617 -1.99 13.58 2.20
CA LEU A 617 -2.57 12.30 2.59
C LEU A 617 -1.58 11.15 2.42
N GLU A 618 -0.77 11.17 1.36
CA GLU A 618 0.31 10.20 1.16
C GLU A 618 1.34 10.24 2.29
N GLU A 619 1.84 11.43 2.65
CA GLU A 619 2.78 11.59 3.76
C GLU A 619 2.19 11.10 5.09
N ALA A 620 0.93 11.44 5.36
CA ALA A 620 0.21 10.99 6.55
C ALA A 620 0.00 9.47 6.58
N ALA A 621 -0.25 8.85 5.42
CA ALA A 621 -0.42 7.40 5.28
C ALA A 621 0.90 6.64 5.45
N VAL A 622 1.98 7.13 4.84
CA VAL A 622 3.34 6.55 4.99
C VAL A 622 3.78 6.63 6.45
N SER A 623 3.67 7.81 7.08
CA SER A 623 4.01 7.99 8.49
C SER A 623 3.21 7.06 9.42
N PHE A 624 1.93 6.87 9.11
CA PHE A 624 1.05 5.97 9.88
C PHE A 624 1.41 4.50 9.68
N GLN A 625 1.69 4.06 8.45
CA GLN A 625 2.11 2.69 8.17
C GLN A 625 3.43 2.35 8.87
N THR A 626 4.42 3.26 8.86
CA THR A 626 5.68 3.05 9.57
C THR A 626 5.44 2.86 11.07
N ARG A 627 4.54 3.65 11.68
CA ARG A 627 4.18 3.51 13.10
C ARG A 627 3.46 2.19 13.39
N ILE A 628 2.49 1.78 12.55
CA ILE A 628 1.82 0.48 12.72
C ILE A 628 2.81 -0.67 12.60
N THR A 629 3.71 -0.63 11.62
CA THR A 629 4.71 -1.68 11.43
C THR A 629 5.62 -1.76 12.65
N ALA A 630 6.03 -0.63 13.21
CA ALA A 630 6.82 -0.58 14.44
C ALA A 630 6.05 -1.13 15.67
N LEU A 631 4.74 -0.88 15.77
CA LEU A 631 3.90 -1.47 16.83
C LEU A 631 3.75 -2.98 16.66
N ARG A 632 3.53 -3.45 15.42
CA ARG A 632 3.42 -4.88 15.12
C ARG A 632 4.72 -5.63 15.41
N THR A 633 5.88 -5.07 15.05
CA THR A 633 7.17 -5.67 15.37
C THR A 633 7.44 -5.68 16.87
N ARG A 634 7.03 -4.64 17.61
CA ARG A 634 7.13 -4.65 19.08
C ARG A 634 6.30 -5.77 19.70
N VAL A 635 5.05 -5.92 19.28
CA VAL A 635 4.18 -6.98 19.81
C VAL A 635 4.67 -8.37 19.39
N SER A 636 5.18 -8.53 18.16
CA SER A 636 5.78 -9.81 17.75
C SER A 636 7.02 -10.14 18.58
N HIS A 637 7.86 -9.14 18.90
CA HIS A 637 9.03 -9.30 19.77
C HIS A 637 8.64 -9.67 21.21
N GLU A 638 7.57 -9.07 21.75
CA GLU A 638 7.04 -9.42 23.07
C GLU A 638 6.46 -10.84 23.10
N ARG A 639 5.74 -11.26 22.04
CA ARG A 639 5.24 -12.64 21.90
C ARG A 639 6.38 -13.66 21.87
N MET A 640 7.39 -13.41 21.04
CA MET A 640 8.58 -14.26 20.94
C MET A 640 9.30 -14.37 22.29
N ARG A 641 9.45 -13.25 23.00
CA ARG A 641 10.05 -13.20 24.34
C ARG A 641 9.25 -13.98 25.38
N TYR A 642 7.92 -13.91 25.34
CA TYR A 642 7.06 -14.66 26.26
C TYR A 642 7.15 -16.17 26.03
N ARG A 643 7.02 -16.63 24.78
CA ARG A 643 7.16 -18.05 24.41
C ARG A 643 8.50 -18.60 24.82
N TRP A 644 9.57 -17.85 24.55
CA TRP A 644 10.92 -18.23 24.94
C TRP A 644 11.08 -18.33 26.46
N LYS A 645 10.59 -17.34 27.24
CA LYS A 645 10.62 -17.39 28.71
C LYS A 645 9.86 -18.60 29.26
N ASN A 646 8.72 -18.96 28.67
CA ASN A 646 7.95 -20.13 29.08
C ASN A 646 8.66 -21.45 28.71
N ALA A 647 9.27 -21.53 27.53
CA ALA A 647 10.06 -22.68 27.10
C ALA A 647 11.29 -22.91 28.00
N ILE A 648 11.93 -21.83 28.46
CA ILE A 648 13.02 -21.88 29.42
C ILE A 648 12.50 -22.27 30.83
N ARG A 649 11.37 -21.70 31.27
CA ARG A 649 10.76 -22.04 32.57
C ARG A 649 10.45 -23.53 32.69
N LYS A 650 9.84 -24.12 31.66
CA LYS A 650 9.55 -25.57 31.60
C LYS A 650 10.82 -26.41 31.77
N ARG A 651 11.91 -26.03 31.12
CA ARG A 651 13.21 -26.73 31.20
C ARG A 651 13.87 -26.59 32.58
N LEU A 652 13.76 -25.42 33.21
CA LEU A 652 14.26 -25.19 34.58
C LEU A 652 13.49 -26.01 35.61
N GLN A 653 12.16 -26.05 35.47
CA GLN A 653 11.29 -26.87 36.33
C GLN A 653 11.59 -28.37 36.16
N ALA A 654 11.80 -28.85 34.93
CA ALA A 654 12.13 -30.24 34.66
C ALA A 654 13.49 -30.68 35.26
N GLN A 655 14.41 -29.75 35.51
CA GLN A 655 15.69 -30.01 36.17
C GLN A 655 15.69 -29.74 37.68
N GLY A 656 14.54 -29.35 38.26
CA GLY A 656 14.45 -28.94 39.67
C GLY A 656 15.24 -27.68 40.02
N ALA A 657 15.65 -26.88 39.02
CA ALA A 657 16.43 -25.68 39.21
C ALA A 657 15.54 -24.47 39.54
N PRO A 658 15.98 -23.51 40.39
CA PRO A 658 15.20 -22.33 40.72
C PRO A 658 14.98 -21.49 39.47
N VAL A 659 13.72 -21.24 39.11
CA VAL A 659 13.33 -20.51 37.88
C VAL A 659 13.82 -19.06 37.87
N TRP A 660 13.87 -18.45 39.05
CA TRP A 660 14.16 -17.04 39.25
C TRP A 660 15.32 -16.86 40.22
N VAL A 661 16.36 -16.12 39.81
CA VAL A 661 17.53 -15.80 40.64
C VAL A 661 17.58 -14.29 40.88
N PRO A 662 17.99 -13.82 42.07
CA PRO A 662 18.22 -12.40 42.34
C PRO A 662 19.20 -11.78 41.34
N HIS A 663 18.97 -10.53 40.95
CA HIS A 663 19.85 -9.82 40.04
C HIS A 663 21.02 -9.18 40.83
N ASP A 664 22.19 -9.83 40.85
CA ASP A 664 23.29 -9.43 41.75
C ASP A 664 24.08 -8.18 41.34
N ASN A 665 23.77 -7.50 40.22
CA ASN A 665 24.64 -6.45 39.65
C ASN A 665 23.96 -5.12 39.33
N LEU A 666 23.16 -4.54 40.25
CA LEU A 666 22.64 -3.16 40.08
C LEU A 666 22.72 -2.30 41.35
N ALA A 667 23.72 -2.52 42.21
CA ALA A 667 24.00 -1.61 43.33
C ALA A 667 24.90 -0.41 42.95
N GLN A 668 25.56 -0.41 41.78
CA GLN A 668 26.58 0.61 41.45
C GLN A 668 26.15 1.66 40.41
N ASN A 669 25.18 1.40 39.52
CA ASN A 669 24.84 2.35 38.44
C ASN A 669 23.70 3.33 38.76
N HIS A 670 23.01 3.19 39.88
CA HIS A 670 21.88 4.08 40.20
C HIS A 670 22.28 5.44 40.78
N LYS A 671 23.57 5.64 41.12
CA LYS A 671 24.07 6.90 41.70
C LYS A 671 24.52 7.94 40.67
N ASN A 672 24.88 7.54 39.45
CA ASN A 672 25.48 8.46 38.47
C ASN A 672 24.47 9.09 37.49
N ASN A 673 23.21 8.63 37.46
CA ASN A 673 22.22 9.08 36.47
C ASN A 673 21.18 10.09 37.03
N VAL A 674 21.35 10.51 38.29
CA VAL A 674 20.40 11.40 38.99
C VAL A 674 20.81 12.89 38.89
N ASP A 675 22.05 13.19 38.49
CA ASP A 675 22.57 14.57 38.46
C ASP A 675 22.43 15.28 37.10
N SER A 676 22.21 14.55 35.99
CA SER A 676 22.07 15.15 34.64
C SER A 676 20.67 15.69 34.34
N HIS A 677 19.64 15.23 35.06
CA HIS A 677 18.23 15.60 34.79
C HIS A 677 17.71 16.80 35.60
N ARG A 678 18.54 17.41 36.46
CA ARG A 678 18.14 18.58 37.27
C ARG A 678 18.26 19.92 36.54
N LEU A 679 19.04 20.00 35.46
CA LEU A 679 19.31 21.27 34.76
C LEU A 679 18.28 21.63 33.68
N THR A 680 17.59 20.66 33.06
CA THR A 680 16.58 20.91 32.00
C THR A 680 15.17 21.16 32.54
N ALA A 681 14.87 20.77 33.79
CA ALA A 681 13.55 20.96 34.41
C ALA A 681 13.29 22.39 34.93
N ALA A 682 14.31 23.24 34.99
CA ALA A 682 14.20 24.61 35.52
C ALA A 682 13.62 25.62 34.51
N TYR A 683 13.79 25.40 33.19
CA TYR A 683 13.35 26.34 32.15
C TYR A 683 11.88 26.19 31.73
N LEU A 684 11.29 25.01 31.93
CA LEU A 684 9.94 24.66 31.45
C LEU A 684 8.80 25.00 32.44
N LYS A 685 9.14 25.43 33.66
CA LYS A 685 8.17 25.76 34.73
C LYS A 685 7.49 27.13 34.57
N SER A 686 7.82 27.91 33.54
CA SER A 686 7.27 29.25 33.30
C SER A 686 6.02 29.29 32.40
N LEU A 687 5.59 28.16 31.83
CA LEU A 687 4.43 28.11 30.92
C LEU A 687 3.11 27.77 31.65
N PRO A 688 1.95 28.28 31.17
CA PRO A 688 0.64 27.95 31.73
C PRO A 688 0.37 26.44 31.72
N ARG A 689 -0.09 25.90 32.86
CA ARG A 689 -0.21 24.45 33.14
C ARG A 689 -0.98 23.64 32.08
N THR A 690 -1.95 24.26 31.41
CA THR A 690 -2.74 23.62 30.33
C THR A 690 -1.92 23.42 29.06
N LEU A 691 -1.13 24.42 28.64
CA LEU A 691 -0.28 24.33 27.45
C LEU A 691 0.88 23.36 27.65
N PHE A 692 1.44 23.34 28.87
CA PHE A 692 2.52 22.43 29.27
C PHE A 692 2.08 20.96 29.16
N HIS A 693 0.87 20.63 29.61
CA HIS A 693 0.36 19.26 29.57
C HIS A 693 0.09 18.76 28.15
N THR A 694 -0.41 19.61 27.26
CA THR A 694 -0.74 19.24 25.86
C THR A 694 0.52 19.09 24.99
N LEU A 695 1.55 19.92 25.22
CA LEU A 695 2.83 19.83 24.52
C LEU A 695 3.67 18.64 25.01
N GLN A 696 3.65 18.35 26.32
CA GLN A 696 4.40 17.24 26.92
C GLN A 696 3.87 15.86 26.49
N THR A 697 2.59 15.70 26.20
CA THR A 697 2.01 14.42 25.75
C THR A 697 2.26 14.10 24.27
N HIS A 698 2.64 15.09 23.45
CA HIS A 698 2.70 14.92 22.00
C HIS A 698 4.06 15.22 21.33
N LEU A 699 4.96 15.97 21.97
CA LEU A 699 6.26 16.34 21.37
C LEU A 699 7.50 15.69 22.02
N LEU A 700 7.40 15.12 23.22
CA LEU A 700 8.54 14.46 23.89
C LEU A 700 8.12 13.08 24.44
N PRO A 701 9.01 12.06 24.38
CA PRO A 701 8.73 10.77 24.99
C PRO A 701 8.63 10.92 26.52
N VAL A 702 7.49 10.51 27.06
CA VAL A 702 7.18 10.57 28.50
C VAL A 702 8.09 9.61 29.26
N SER A 703 8.98 10.12 30.13
CA SER A 703 9.43 9.37 31.30
C SER A 703 8.55 9.78 32.47
N ARG A 704 7.84 8.80 33.05
CA ARG A 704 6.90 9.02 34.16
C ARG A 704 7.71 9.01 35.45
N GLN A 705 7.68 10.11 36.21
CA GLN A 705 8.23 10.15 37.57
C GLN A 705 7.47 9.15 38.46
N GLU A 706 8.17 8.13 38.95
CA GLU A 706 7.68 7.27 40.02
C GLU A 706 7.81 8.02 41.36
N GLY A 707 6.66 8.43 41.90
CA GLY A 707 6.56 8.93 43.27
C GLY A 707 5.43 8.20 43.98
N THR A 708 5.75 7.12 44.68
CA THR A 708 5.21 6.72 45.99
C THR A 708 5.82 5.37 46.38
N HIS A 709 6.52 5.36 47.52
CA HIS A 709 7.18 4.19 48.09
C HIS A 709 6.16 3.08 48.40
N LEU A 710 6.10 2.07 47.53
CA LEU A 710 5.55 0.75 47.84
C LEU A 710 6.66 -0.27 47.55
N TYR A 711 6.93 -1.11 48.53
CA TYR A 711 8.00 -2.11 48.58
C TYR A 711 8.02 -2.95 47.27
N ARG A 712 8.89 -2.61 46.32
CA ARG A 712 9.12 -3.44 45.12
C ARG A 712 10.00 -4.63 45.51
N PRO A 713 9.61 -5.89 45.24
CA PRO A 713 10.49 -7.02 45.43
C PRO A 713 11.74 -6.87 44.56
N ARG A 714 12.91 -7.29 45.06
CA ARG A 714 14.20 -7.24 44.34
C ARG A 714 14.04 -7.79 42.92
N PRO A 715 14.61 -7.15 41.88
CA PRO A 715 14.51 -7.63 40.50
C PRO A 715 15.08 -9.05 40.43
N ARG A 716 14.29 -9.99 39.92
CA ARG A 716 14.69 -11.39 39.69
C ARG A 716 14.83 -11.63 38.19
N ARG A 717 15.93 -12.25 37.77
CA ARG A 717 16.15 -12.68 36.38
C ARG A 717 15.90 -14.18 36.23
N LEU A 718 15.59 -14.62 35.02
CA LEU A 718 15.48 -16.05 34.73
C LEU A 718 16.84 -16.72 34.93
N ASN A 719 16.86 -17.92 35.52
CA ASN A 719 18.09 -18.67 35.79
C ASN A 719 18.66 -19.35 34.55
N ILE A 720 19.02 -18.57 33.54
CA ILE A 720 19.51 -19.10 32.25
C ILE A 720 20.84 -19.85 32.42
N GLU A 721 21.62 -19.49 33.44
CA GLU A 721 22.93 -20.08 33.77
C GLU A 721 22.83 -21.53 34.24
N ALA A 722 21.65 -21.99 34.68
CA ALA A 722 21.42 -23.38 35.04
C ALA A 722 21.18 -24.30 33.83
N LEU A 723 21.04 -23.75 32.62
CA LEU A 723 20.81 -24.51 31.38
C LEU A 723 22.04 -24.51 30.48
N SER A 724 22.25 -25.61 29.76
CA SER A 724 23.31 -25.69 28.74
C SER A 724 22.95 -24.84 27.51
N GLN A 725 23.97 -24.40 26.77
CA GLN A 725 23.77 -23.60 25.55
C GLN A 725 22.89 -24.30 24.50
N MET A 726 22.99 -25.63 24.40
CA MET A 726 22.16 -26.43 23.50
C MET A 726 20.67 -26.41 23.90
N GLN A 727 20.37 -26.41 25.20
CA GLN A 727 19.00 -26.31 25.70
C GLN A 727 18.40 -24.92 25.50
N ILE A 728 19.22 -23.86 25.59
CA ILE A 728 18.82 -22.48 25.32
C ILE A 728 18.51 -22.28 23.83
N ASN A 729 19.36 -22.82 22.95
CA ASN A 729 19.16 -22.75 21.51
C ASN A 729 17.92 -23.56 21.08
N SER A 730 17.70 -24.75 21.65
CA SER A 730 16.47 -25.54 21.43
C SER A 730 15.21 -24.80 21.89
N ALA A 731 15.26 -24.10 23.03
CA ALA A 731 14.14 -23.27 23.49
C ALA A 731 13.90 -22.03 22.60
N ALA A 732 14.95 -21.51 21.96
CA ALA A 732 14.88 -20.43 20.98
C ALA A 732 14.22 -20.90 19.67
N GLU A 733 14.62 -22.07 19.17
CA GLU A 733 14.03 -22.70 17.98
C GLU A 733 12.55 -23.03 18.19
N GLU A 734 12.19 -23.60 19.35
CA GLU A 734 10.80 -23.88 19.73
C GLU A 734 9.94 -22.61 19.81
N ALA A 735 10.53 -21.50 20.25
CA ALA A 735 9.85 -20.20 20.35
C ALA A 735 9.87 -19.38 19.05
N GLY A 736 10.58 -19.84 18.02
CA GLY A 736 10.77 -19.13 16.74
C GLY A 736 11.65 -17.87 16.84
N VAL A 737 12.58 -17.84 17.79
CA VAL A 737 13.47 -16.70 18.07
C VAL A 737 14.76 -16.82 17.27
N THR A 738 15.13 -15.78 16.51
CA THR A 738 16.40 -15.76 15.78
C THR A 738 17.59 -15.59 16.73
N MET A 739 18.80 -15.99 16.32
CA MET A 739 20.00 -15.80 17.15
C MET A 739 20.28 -14.33 17.50
N LEU A 740 19.91 -13.39 16.63
CA LEU A 740 20.06 -11.95 16.87
C LEU A 740 19.07 -11.46 17.95
N ASP A 741 17.81 -11.91 17.88
CA ASP A 741 16.80 -11.60 18.89
C ASP A 741 17.09 -12.28 20.24
N LEU A 742 17.69 -13.47 20.20
CA LEU A 742 18.13 -14.22 21.38
C LEU A 742 19.20 -13.45 22.17
N GLN A 743 20.17 -12.84 21.48
CA GLN A 743 21.17 -11.97 22.10
C GLN A 743 20.54 -10.75 22.79
N LEU A 744 19.54 -10.13 22.15
CA LEU A 744 18.72 -9.04 22.72
C LEU A 744 17.90 -9.47 23.95
N PHE A 745 17.52 -10.75 24.05
CA PHE A 745 16.75 -11.27 25.18
C PHE A 745 17.60 -11.68 26.38
N ILE A 746 18.83 -12.16 26.13
CA ILE A 746 19.77 -12.63 27.15
C ILE A 746 20.53 -11.46 27.80
N SER A 747 20.85 -10.40 27.05
CA SER A 747 21.64 -9.27 27.54
C SER A 747 20.94 -7.92 27.28
N PRO A 748 20.16 -7.38 28.23
CA PRO A 748 19.46 -6.11 28.05
C PRO A 748 20.39 -4.89 28.03
N SER A 749 21.68 -5.03 28.40
CA SER A 749 22.64 -3.92 28.49
C SER A 749 23.34 -3.55 27.17
N GLN A 750 23.04 -4.22 26.06
CA GLN A 750 23.65 -3.95 24.75
C GLN A 750 22.66 -3.59 23.62
N ALA A 751 21.40 -3.29 23.96
CA ALA A 751 20.46 -2.77 22.96
C ALA A 751 20.95 -1.39 22.46
N PRO A 752 21.04 -1.15 21.14
CA PRO A 752 21.31 0.19 20.63
C PRO A 752 20.22 1.15 21.12
N GLU A 753 20.61 2.29 21.67
CA GLU A 753 19.70 3.33 22.17
C GLU A 753 18.74 3.81 21.05
N GLN A 754 17.59 3.16 20.92
CA GLN A 754 16.46 3.67 20.15
C GLN A 754 15.54 4.41 21.12
N ASN A 755 15.83 5.70 21.29
CA ASN A 755 14.92 6.65 21.90
C ASN A 755 13.56 6.63 21.17
N THR A 756 12.48 6.80 21.95
CA THR A 756 11.07 7.06 21.58
C THR A 756 10.07 5.88 21.60
N ALA A 757 9.41 5.67 22.75
CA ALA A 757 7.95 5.51 22.91
C ALA A 757 7.55 5.10 24.36
N PRO A 758 6.35 5.44 24.84
CA PRO A 758 5.93 5.25 26.23
C PRO A 758 5.44 3.81 26.53
N PRO A 759 5.47 3.35 27.80
CA PRO A 759 4.95 2.04 28.19
C PRO A 759 3.42 2.00 28.27
N ILE A 760 2.82 0.87 27.85
CA ILE A 760 1.40 0.53 28.08
C ILE A 760 1.25 0.04 29.53
N CYS A 761 0.09 0.35 30.12
CA CYS A 761 -0.25 0.13 31.52
C CYS A 761 -0.20 -1.35 31.93
N ASP A 762 0.42 -1.63 33.07
CA ASP A 762 0.41 -2.91 33.75
C ASP A 762 -0.97 -3.09 34.42
N ALA A 763 -1.84 -3.93 33.86
CA ALA A 763 -3.15 -4.25 34.40
C ALA A 763 -3.16 -5.69 34.93
N SER A 764 -2.83 -5.86 36.20
CA SER A 764 -3.18 -7.09 36.93
C SER A 764 -4.69 -7.12 37.21
N PRO A 765 -5.40 -8.24 37.06
CA PRO A 765 -6.82 -8.32 37.37
C PRO A 765 -6.99 -8.41 38.89
N ARG A 766 -7.47 -7.33 39.53
CA ARG A 766 -8.05 -7.40 40.88
C ARG A 766 -9.35 -6.64 40.94
N HIS A 767 -10.43 -7.41 41.13
CA HIS A 767 -11.69 -6.98 41.70
C HIS A 767 -11.49 -5.99 42.86
N ARG A 768 -11.99 -4.76 42.73
CA ARG A 768 -12.62 -4.04 43.86
C ARG A 768 -13.35 -2.78 43.41
N TRP A 769 -14.68 -2.80 43.50
CA TRP A 769 -15.48 -1.74 44.15
C TRP A 769 -16.89 -2.30 44.41
N LEU A 770 -17.11 -2.74 45.65
CA LEU A 770 -18.33 -2.53 46.43
C LEU A 770 -18.08 -3.14 47.83
N GLY A 771 -18.30 -2.35 48.88
CA GLY A 771 -18.37 -2.85 50.26
C GLY A 771 -17.44 -2.17 51.25
N LYS A 772 -17.89 -1.03 51.80
CA LYS A 772 -17.48 -0.57 53.13
C LYS A 772 -17.81 -1.65 54.17
N ARG A 773 -16.90 -1.96 55.11
CA ARG A 773 -17.14 -1.94 56.57
C ARG A 773 -15.92 -2.44 57.38
N TYR A 774 -15.88 -1.93 58.61
CA TYR A 774 -14.87 -1.96 59.66
C TYR A 774 -14.52 -3.35 60.23
N SER A 775 -13.28 -3.51 60.75
CA SER A 775 -12.90 -3.96 62.12
C SER A 775 -11.51 -4.64 62.12
N TRP A 776 -10.52 -4.05 62.81
CA TRP A 776 -9.94 -4.39 64.14
C TRP A 776 -9.01 -5.63 64.17
N PHE A 777 -7.81 -5.41 64.73
CA PHE A 777 -6.67 -6.27 65.12
C PHE A 777 -7.00 -7.63 65.82
N PRO A 778 -6.02 -8.43 66.29
CA PRO A 778 -4.95 -9.20 65.61
C PRO A 778 -4.89 -10.67 66.11
N PHE A 779 -4.14 -11.59 65.50
CA PHE A 779 -3.18 -12.47 66.23
C PHE A 779 -2.50 -13.52 65.34
N THR A 780 -1.28 -13.82 65.77
CA THR A 780 -0.27 -14.76 65.29
C THR A 780 -0.62 -16.23 65.52
N ARG A 781 -0.15 -17.14 64.64
CA ARG A 781 0.38 -18.43 65.07
C ARG A 781 1.43 -18.98 64.11
N SER A 782 2.55 -19.42 64.69
CA SER A 782 3.65 -20.17 64.11
C SER A 782 3.28 -21.67 63.96
N PRO A 783 4.08 -22.47 63.25
CA PRO A 783 3.64 -23.67 62.57
C PRO A 783 3.78 -24.94 63.43
N THR A 784 2.91 -25.92 63.17
CA THR A 784 3.17 -27.32 63.50
C THR A 784 2.95 -28.18 62.27
N THR A 785 3.88 -29.11 62.14
CA THR A 785 4.23 -29.98 61.02
C THR A 785 3.26 -31.10 60.71
N SER A 786 3.50 -31.69 59.53
CA SER A 786 3.19 -33.05 59.07
C SER A 786 1.73 -33.36 58.76
N ASN A 787 1.35 -33.11 57.50
CA ASN A 787 0.58 -34.04 56.64
C ASN A 787 0.31 -33.51 55.21
N ASP A 788 0.89 -32.38 54.78
CA ASP A 788 0.52 -31.74 53.51
C ASP A 788 1.15 -32.32 52.23
N GLU A 789 2.15 -33.22 52.32
CA GLU A 789 2.88 -33.71 51.13
C GLU A 789 2.07 -34.62 50.18
N LEU A 790 0.86 -35.05 50.56
CA LEU A 790 -0.04 -35.80 49.67
C LEU A 790 -1.18 -34.94 49.09
N ALA A 791 -1.43 -33.75 49.64
CA ALA A 791 -2.42 -32.81 49.11
C ALA A 791 -1.84 -31.91 48.00
N ASP A 792 -0.54 -31.60 48.09
CA ASP A 792 0.16 -30.77 47.09
C ASP A 792 0.34 -31.46 45.72
N LEU A 793 0.34 -32.81 45.68
CA LEU A 793 0.49 -33.59 44.44
C LEU A 793 -0.80 -33.68 43.59
N GLU A 794 -1.98 -33.55 44.19
CA GLU A 794 -3.27 -33.49 43.46
C GLU A 794 -3.59 -32.06 42.98
N GLU A 795 -3.12 -31.04 43.69
CA GLU A 795 -3.27 -29.63 43.29
C GLU A 795 -2.34 -29.26 42.11
N ASP A 796 -1.16 -29.86 42.01
CA ASP A 796 -0.21 -29.61 40.91
C ASP A 796 -0.65 -30.24 39.56
N ILE A 797 -1.34 -31.39 39.57
CA ILE A 797 -1.83 -32.03 38.34
C ILE A 797 -3.08 -31.32 37.79
N THR A 798 -3.94 -30.82 38.68
CA THR A 798 -5.11 -30.00 38.29
C THR A 798 -4.69 -28.62 37.79
N THR A 799 -3.68 -27.98 38.41
CA THR A 799 -3.13 -26.69 37.96
C THR A 799 -2.40 -26.79 36.62
N ALA A 800 -1.70 -27.90 36.34
CA ALA A 800 -1.04 -28.13 35.05
C ALA A 800 -2.04 -28.28 33.88
N SER A 801 -3.21 -28.89 34.13
CA SER A 801 -4.27 -29.03 33.12
C SER A 801 -4.98 -27.69 32.82
N GLN A 802 -5.20 -26.85 33.83
CA GLN A 802 -5.79 -25.51 33.68
C GLN A 802 -4.84 -24.51 32.99
N MET A 803 -3.52 -24.66 33.14
CA MET A 803 -2.52 -23.80 32.50
C MET A 803 -2.34 -24.06 30.99
N GLN A 804 -2.77 -25.22 30.48
CA GLN A 804 -2.64 -25.58 29.07
C GLN A 804 -3.77 -24.98 28.20
N GLU A 805 -4.94 -24.72 28.79
CA GLU A 805 -6.04 -23.96 28.18
C GLU A 805 -5.80 -22.43 28.20
N ALA A 806 -5.15 -21.92 29.26
CA ALA A 806 -4.83 -20.50 29.41
C ALA A 806 -3.90 -19.94 28.32
N GLY A 807 -3.05 -20.77 27.70
CA GLY A 807 -2.17 -20.34 26.60
C GLY A 807 -2.90 -19.94 25.31
N GLY A 808 -4.12 -20.46 25.11
CA GLY A 808 -5.00 -20.08 23.99
C GLY A 808 -5.81 -18.82 24.29
N GLU A 809 -6.30 -18.68 25.53
CA GLU A 809 -7.07 -17.51 25.99
C GLU A 809 -6.19 -16.26 26.11
N ASP A 810 -4.97 -16.36 26.66
CA ASP A 810 -4.04 -15.22 26.77
C ASP A 810 -3.65 -14.64 25.40
N CYS A 811 -3.54 -15.49 24.37
CA CYS A 811 -3.22 -15.08 23.00
C CYS A 811 -4.40 -14.34 22.34
N ALA A 812 -5.63 -14.82 22.57
CA ALA A 812 -6.85 -14.17 22.08
C ALA A 812 -7.12 -12.84 22.79
N ILE A 813 -6.90 -12.76 24.10
CA ILE A 813 -7.01 -11.54 24.91
C ILE A 813 -5.98 -10.49 24.44
N GLN A 814 -4.75 -10.90 24.12
CA GLN A 814 -3.71 -9.99 23.61
C GLN A 814 -3.93 -9.52 22.17
N ASP A 815 -4.52 -10.33 21.28
CA ASP A 815 -4.92 -9.89 19.95
C ASP A 815 -6.09 -8.89 20.02
N GLU A 816 -7.03 -9.10 20.94
CA GLU A 816 -8.13 -8.17 21.18
C GLU A 816 -7.62 -6.85 21.78
N ASP A 817 -6.71 -6.88 22.75
CA ASP A 817 -6.07 -5.71 23.34
C ASP A 817 -5.18 -4.95 22.35
N LEU A 818 -4.49 -5.66 21.45
CA LEU A 818 -3.77 -5.04 20.35
C LEU A 818 -4.73 -4.33 19.39
N SER A 819 -5.85 -4.97 19.04
CA SER A 819 -6.85 -4.36 18.16
C SER A 819 -7.49 -3.11 18.79
N LYS A 820 -7.75 -3.15 20.10
CA LYS A 820 -8.28 -2.03 20.89
C LYS A 820 -7.25 -0.90 21.01
N SER A 821 -5.97 -1.22 21.22
CA SER A 821 -4.91 -0.22 21.29
C SER A 821 -4.67 0.45 19.94
N ILE A 822 -4.62 -0.30 18.84
CA ILE A 822 -4.56 0.24 17.48
C ILE A 822 -5.76 1.15 17.20
N ALA A 823 -6.98 0.72 17.54
CA ALA A 823 -8.18 1.53 17.32
C ALA A 823 -8.20 2.81 18.20
N HIS A 824 -7.70 2.72 19.43
CA HIS A 824 -7.57 3.89 20.32
C HIS A 824 -6.51 4.87 19.81
N GLU A 825 -5.37 4.36 19.36
CA GLU A 825 -4.28 5.15 18.78
C GLU A 825 -4.68 5.79 17.45
N GLU A 826 -5.47 5.11 16.63
CA GLU A 826 -6.08 5.69 15.42
C GLU A 826 -7.00 6.87 15.75
N ARG A 827 -7.87 6.72 16.76
CA ARG A 827 -8.79 7.78 17.18
C ARG A 827 -8.05 8.96 17.79
N SER A 828 -7.04 8.72 18.63
CA SER A 828 -6.27 9.77 19.29
C SER A 828 -5.35 10.50 18.31
N ALA A 829 -4.69 9.78 17.39
CA ALA A 829 -3.88 10.39 16.34
C ALA A 829 -4.73 11.24 15.39
N PHE A 830 -5.93 10.77 15.05
CA PHE A 830 -6.86 11.55 14.25
C PHE A 830 -7.33 12.82 14.98
N ALA A 831 -7.75 12.70 16.23
CA ALA A 831 -8.16 13.84 17.04
C ALA A 831 -7.03 14.87 17.20
N ALA A 832 -5.80 14.41 17.45
CA ALA A 832 -4.64 15.29 17.56
C ALA A 832 -4.35 16.05 16.25
N ARG A 833 -4.44 15.38 15.09
CA ARG A 833 -4.29 16.03 13.77
C ARG A 833 -5.37 17.09 13.55
N LEU A 834 -6.61 16.80 13.91
CA LEU A 834 -7.72 17.74 13.79
C LEU A 834 -7.53 18.96 14.69
N VAL A 835 -7.17 18.75 15.96
CA VAL A 835 -6.89 19.85 16.92
C VAL A 835 -5.72 20.70 16.44
N LEU A 836 -4.62 20.08 16.00
CA LEU A 836 -3.46 20.80 15.48
C LEU A 836 -3.82 21.64 14.25
N ALA A 837 -4.62 21.09 13.32
CA ALA A 837 -5.06 21.82 12.14
C ALA A 837 -5.91 23.04 12.51
N TRP A 838 -6.85 22.92 13.45
CA TRP A 838 -7.63 24.05 13.95
C TRP A 838 -6.77 25.10 14.66
N ILE A 839 -5.78 24.68 15.45
CA ILE A 839 -4.85 25.61 16.11
C ILE A 839 -4.03 26.38 15.08
N LEU A 840 -3.44 25.69 14.09
CA LEU A 840 -2.65 26.32 13.03
C LEU A 840 -3.50 27.30 12.22
N PHE A 841 -4.74 26.92 11.94
CA PHE A 841 -5.71 27.74 11.22
C PHE A 841 -6.10 29.02 11.96
N ILE A 842 -6.47 28.89 13.24
CA ILE A 842 -6.79 30.05 14.08
C ILE A 842 -5.57 30.93 14.27
N ALA A 843 -4.39 30.34 14.53
CA ALA A 843 -3.15 31.08 14.68
C ALA A 843 -2.82 31.87 13.40
N PHE A 844 -2.99 31.27 12.23
CA PHE A 844 -2.76 31.92 10.94
C PHE A 844 -3.68 33.15 10.74
N TRP A 845 -4.95 33.06 11.11
CA TRP A 845 -5.87 34.21 11.08
C TRP A 845 -5.52 35.29 12.08
N MET A 846 -5.20 34.92 13.32
CA MET A 846 -4.87 35.87 14.38
C MET A 846 -3.56 36.63 14.07
N VAL A 847 -2.56 35.93 13.54
CA VAL A 847 -1.30 36.55 13.08
C VAL A 847 -1.57 37.49 11.90
N GLY A 848 -2.35 37.07 10.90
CA GLY A 848 -2.75 37.95 9.80
C GLY A 848 -3.46 39.21 10.29
N SER A 849 -4.35 39.05 11.27
CA SER A 849 -5.12 40.16 11.85
C SER A 849 -4.24 41.18 12.55
N LEU A 850 -3.21 40.74 13.28
CA LEU A 850 -2.22 41.63 13.89
C LEU A 850 -1.41 42.39 12.84
N ILE A 851 -1.04 41.73 11.76
CA ILE A 851 -0.29 42.37 10.67
C ILE A 851 -1.14 43.45 10.00
N PHE A 852 -2.38 43.14 9.61
CA PHE A 852 -3.26 44.11 8.95
C PHE A 852 -3.72 45.24 9.88
N MET A 853 -3.79 44.99 11.19
CA MET A 853 -4.01 46.05 12.18
C MET A 853 -2.90 47.10 12.12
N GLU A 854 -1.64 46.68 12.09
CA GLU A 854 -0.49 47.59 12.04
C GLU A 854 -0.32 48.23 10.66
N THR A 855 -0.53 47.48 9.57
CA THR A 855 -0.27 48.00 8.23
C THR A 855 -1.36 48.93 7.73
N GLU A 856 -2.63 48.66 8.06
CA GLU A 856 -3.78 49.45 7.58
C GLU A 856 -4.35 50.40 8.65
N GLY A 857 -3.86 50.33 9.89
CA GLY A 857 -4.37 51.13 11.00
C GLY A 857 -5.80 50.76 11.44
N TRP A 858 -6.30 49.58 11.06
CA TRP A 858 -7.62 49.11 11.43
C TRP A 858 -7.67 48.64 12.89
N GLY A 859 -8.85 48.66 13.51
CA GLY A 859 -9.05 48.00 14.80
C GLY A 859 -8.91 46.48 14.69
N PHE A 860 -8.38 45.81 15.73
CA PHE A 860 -8.12 44.36 15.71
C PHE A 860 -9.34 43.52 15.27
N GLY A 861 -10.55 43.84 15.76
CA GLY A 861 -11.77 43.13 15.38
C GLY A 861 -12.11 43.28 13.90
N THR A 862 -11.87 44.46 13.31
CA THR A 862 -12.02 44.72 11.88
C THR A 862 -11.00 43.91 11.07
N SER A 863 -9.75 43.83 11.54
CA SER A 863 -8.72 43.01 10.90
C SER A 863 -9.03 41.52 10.94
N VAL A 864 -9.57 41.00 12.06
CA VAL A 864 -10.05 39.61 12.16
C VAL A 864 -11.19 39.35 11.19
N TYR A 865 -12.16 40.26 11.13
CA TYR A 865 -13.28 40.16 10.20
C TYR A 865 -12.80 40.16 8.74
N PHE A 866 -11.91 41.09 8.37
CA PHE A 866 -11.27 41.13 7.07
C PHE A 866 -10.57 39.81 6.72
N CYS A 867 -9.76 39.27 7.63
CA CYS A 867 -9.08 38.00 7.40
C CYS A 867 -10.06 36.84 7.18
N PHE A 868 -11.15 36.80 7.94
CA PHE A 868 -12.20 35.79 7.81
C PHE A 868 -12.93 35.88 6.46
N VAL A 869 -13.43 37.04 6.05
CA VAL A 869 -14.19 37.20 4.80
C VAL A 869 -13.32 37.01 3.56
N SER A 870 -12.03 37.35 3.66
CA SER A 870 -11.06 37.12 2.59
C SER A 870 -10.84 35.62 2.37
N PHE A 871 -10.58 34.87 3.43
CA PHE A 871 -10.25 33.43 3.31
C PHE A 871 -11.44 32.52 3.10
N THR A 872 -12.62 32.92 3.54
CA THR A 872 -13.87 32.23 3.21
C THR A 872 -14.33 32.53 1.79
N THR A 873 -13.57 33.34 1.02
CA THR A 873 -13.89 33.81 -0.33
C THR A 873 -15.29 34.42 -0.41
N VAL A 874 -15.76 35.02 0.69
CA VAL A 874 -17.05 35.72 0.75
C VAL A 874 -16.90 37.10 0.15
N GLY A 875 -15.81 37.80 0.50
CA GLY A 875 -15.31 38.94 -0.28
C GLY A 875 -16.32 40.06 -0.51
N TYR A 876 -16.98 40.57 0.53
CA TYR A 876 -18.01 41.63 0.39
C TYR A 876 -17.50 42.95 -0.24
N GLY A 877 -16.18 43.15 -0.35
CA GLY A 877 -15.57 44.33 -0.98
C GLY A 877 -15.60 45.60 -0.11
N GLU A 878 -16.17 45.52 1.09
CA GLU A 878 -16.26 46.65 2.05
C GLU A 878 -14.92 46.97 2.74
N LEU A 879 -14.00 46.01 2.79
CA LEU A 879 -12.65 46.15 3.31
C LEU A 879 -11.67 45.54 2.30
N SER A 880 -10.69 46.32 1.87
CA SER A 880 -9.54 45.85 1.11
C SER A 880 -8.28 46.63 1.50
N PRO A 881 -7.08 46.01 1.45
CA PRO A 881 -5.83 46.70 1.77
C PRO A 881 -5.59 47.88 0.84
N GLN A 882 -5.44 49.07 1.41
CA GLN A 882 -5.18 50.30 0.68
C GLN A 882 -3.70 50.64 0.68
N THR A 883 -2.99 50.26 1.74
CA THR A 883 -1.57 50.57 1.82
C THR A 883 -0.76 49.68 0.86
N PRO A 884 0.29 50.23 0.22
CA PRO A 884 1.18 49.44 -0.61
C PRO A 884 1.81 48.26 0.13
N ALA A 885 2.10 48.42 1.43
CA ALA A 885 2.64 47.37 2.28
C ALA A 885 1.58 46.28 2.55
N GLY A 886 0.34 46.66 2.88
CA GLY A 886 -0.76 45.73 3.12
C GLY A 886 -1.10 44.90 1.88
N ARG A 887 -1.11 45.49 0.67
CA ARG A 887 -1.33 44.75 -0.59
C ARG A 887 -0.24 43.70 -0.84
N ALA A 888 1.03 44.06 -0.63
CA ALA A 888 2.16 43.12 -0.80
C ALA A 888 2.11 41.97 0.22
N ILE A 889 1.81 42.28 1.48
CA ILE A 889 1.64 41.29 2.55
C ILE A 889 0.45 40.38 2.24
N PHE A 890 -0.65 40.94 1.76
CA PHE A 890 -1.85 40.18 1.39
C PHE A 890 -1.55 39.12 0.33
N VAL A 891 -0.79 39.46 -0.72
CA VAL A 891 -0.39 38.50 -1.76
C VAL A 891 0.32 37.28 -1.16
N ALA A 892 1.32 37.51 -0.30
CA ALA A 892 2.07 36.42 0.33
C ALA A 892 1.20 35.62 1.32
N TRP A 893 0.38 36.31 2.10
CA TRP A 893 -0.50 35.71 3.10
C TRP A 893 -1.62 34.88 2.47
N ALA A 894 -2.26 35.36 1.40
CA ALA A 894 -3.31 34.69 0.64
C ALA A 894 -2.84 33.32 0.11
N LEU A 895 -1.70 33.30 -0.58
CA LEU A 895 -1.10 32.07 -1.13
C LEU A 895 -0.75 31.04 -0.05
N VAL A 896 -0.27 31.47 1.12
CA VAL A 896 -0.03 30.57 2.26
C VAL A 896 -1.34 30.01 2.80
N GLY A 897 -2.38 30.82 2.88
CA GLY A 897 -3.63 30.39 3.45
C GLY A 897 -4.38 29.38 2.60
N VAL A 898 -4.24 29.40 1.26
CA VAL A 898 -4.71 28.28 0.39
C VAL A 898 -4.15 26.93 0.87
N GLY A 899 -2.87 26.89 1.24
CA GLY A 899 -2.24 25.70 1.81
C GLY A 899 -2.86 25.29 3.15
N THR A 900 -3.08 26.25 4.05
CA THR A 900 -3.70 25.98 5.36
C THR A 900 -5.16 25.49 5.25
N MET A 901 -5.94 26.06 4.32
CA MET A 901 -7.31 25.61 4.00
C MET A 901 -7.30 24.18 3.47
N THR A 902 -6.36 23.87 2.58
CA THR A 902 -6.25 22.53 2.00
C THR A 902 -5.98 21.47 3.08
N ILE A 903 -5.12 21.78 4.06
CA ILE A 903 -4.86 20.90 5.20
C ILE A 903 -6.14 20.67 6.01
N LEU A 904 -6.86 21.74 6.37
CA LEU A 904 -8.09 21.65 7.15
C LEU A 904 -9.17 20.85 6.40
N LEU A 905 -9.43 21.18 5.13
CA LEU A 905 -10.40 20.49 4.28
C LEU A 905 -10.04 19.01 4.09
N SER A 906 -8.76 18.69 3.93
CA SER A 906 -8.30 17.30 3.82
C SER A 906 -8.66 16.49 5.06
N ILE A 907 -8.38 17.04 6.25
CA ILE A 907 -8.65 16.36 7.53
C ILE A 907 -10.16 16.26 7.78
N LEU A 908 -10.94 17.29 7.46
CA LEU A 908 -12.40 17.27 7.57
C LEU A 908 -13.03 16.26 6.60
N SER A 909 -12.53 16.18 5.37
CA SER A 909 -12.96 15.20 4.35
C SER A 909 -12.74 13.75 4.84
N ASP A 910 -11.58 13.49 5.45
CA ASP A 910 -11.28 12.21 6.09
C ASP A 910 -12.20 11.92 7.29
N ALA A 911 -12.49 12.94 8.12
CA ALA A 911 -13.42 12.84 9.24
C ALA A 911 -14.81 12.40 8.77
N TYR A 912 -15.31 13.07 7.74
CA TYR A 912 -16.64 12.84 7.17
C TYR A 912 -16.72 11.45 6.54
N SER A 913 -15.71 11.08 5.75
CA SER A 913 -15.62 9.75 5.12
C SER A 913 -15.63 8.61 6.15
N ARG A 914 -14.97 8.78 7.30
CA ARG A 914 -14.95 7.79 8.39
C ARG A 914 -16.31 7.69 9.09
N ARG A 915 -16.95 8.83 9.40
CA ARG A 915 -18.30 8.84 9.99
C ARG A 915 -19.32 8.19 9.07
N TYR A 916 -19.29 8.51 7.78
CA TYR A 916 -20.14 7.91 6.76
C TYR A 916 -19.97 6.38 6.71
N LYS A 917 -18.72 5.88 6.69
CA LYS A 917 -18.43 4.43 6.74
C LYS A 917 -18.87 3.77 8.05
N ALA A 918 -18.82 4.48 9.18
CA ALA A 918 -19.24 3.96 10.49
C ALA A 918 -20.76 3.84 10.60
N ILE A 919 -21.51 4.82 10.07
CA ILE A 919 -22.98 4.82 10.01
C ILE A 919 -23.47 3.65 9.14
N ILE A 920 -22.91 3.48 7.94
CA ILE A 920 -23.25 2.35 7.05
C ILE A 920 -22.93 0.99 7.70
N LYS A 921 -21.89 0.91 8.54
CA LYS A 921 -21.56 -0.31 9.28
C LYS A 921 -22.49 -0.58 10.47
N THR A 922 -23.13 0.44 11.03
CA THR A 922 -24.02 0.30 12.20
C THR A 922 -25.45 -0.07 11.81
N ASP A 923 -25.87 0.24 10.58
CA ASP A 923 -27.18 -0.15 10.03
C ASP A 923 -27.21 -1.56 9.40
N LEU A 924 -26.08 -2.26 9.31
CA LEU A 924 -26.01 -3.68 8.93
C LEU A 924 -25.68 -4.54 10.18
N PRO A 925 -26.57 -5.44 10.64
CA PRO A 925 -26.26 -6.28 11.78
C PRO A 925 -25.07 -7.20 11.47
N PRO A 926 -24.03 -7.27 12.33
CA PRO A 926 -22.83 -8.07 12.08
C PRO A 926 -23.10 -9.53 12.47
N ILE A 927 -23.83 -10.27 11.63
CA ILE A 927 -24.16 -11.68 11.93
C ILE A 927 -22.96 -12.62 11.69
N LEU A 928 -21.98 -12.21 10.88
CA LEU A 928 -20.94 -13.13 10.39
C LEU A 928 -19.63 -13.23 11.22
N PRO A 929 -19.13 -12.19 11.93
CA PRO A 929 -17.86 -12.33 12.65
C PRO A 929 -17.98 -13.10 13.98
N GLN A 930 -19.11 -13.02 14.68
CA GLN A 930 -19.31 -13.70 15.97
C GLN A 930 -19.51 -15.23 15.82
N LEU A 931 -19.98 -15.69 14.65
CA LEU A 931 -20.07 -17.12 14.33
C LEU A 931 -18.73 -17.74 13.91
N ALA A 932 -17.77 -16.92 13.47
CA ALA A 932 -16.45 -17.38 13.03
C ALA A 932 -15.45 -17.47 14.19
N SER A 933 -15.51 -16.57 15.18
CA SER A 933 -14.60 -16.62 16.34
C SER A 933 -14.91 -17.76 17.30
N ASN A 934 -16.17 -18.21 17.39
CA ASN A 934 -16.57 -19.28 18.29
C ASN A 934 -16.30 -20.70 17.78
N LYS A 935 -15.82 -20.88 16.53
CA LYS A 935 -15.51 -22.23 16.02
C LYS A 935 -14.24 -22.85 16.62
N ALA A 936 -13.33 -22.03 17.16
CA ALA A 936 -12.08 -22.53 17.75
C ALA A 936 -12.21 -22.97 19.22
N THR A 937 -13.26 -22.54 19.92
CA THR A 937 -13.53 -22.87 21.33
C THR A 937 -14.61 -23.93 21.53
N LEU A 938 -15.19 -24.47 20.46
CA LEU A 938 -16.35 -25.39 20.52
C LEU A 938 -15.99 -26.89 20.54
N PHE A 939 -14.71 -27.25 20.49
CA PHE A 939 -14.28 -28.65 20.61
C PHE A 939 -13.02 -28.76 21.47
N PRO A 940 -13.13 -28.85 22.81
CA PRO A 940 -12.06 -29.46 23.58
C PRO A 940 -11.94 -30.92 23.12
N THR A 941 -10.69 -31.37 23.01
CA THR A 941 -10.31 -32.73 22.65
C THR A 941 -10.82 -33.70 23.72
N ILE A 942 -12.04 -34.21 23.56
CA ILE A 942 -12.53 -35.31 24.39
C ILE A 942 -11.86 -36.58 23.86
N SER A 943 -10.88 -37.10 24.59
CA SER A 943 -10.38 -38.45 24.36
C SER A 943 -11.54 -39.44 24.49
N SER A 944 -11.54 -40.46 23.65
CA SER A 944 -12.59 -41.48 23.53
C SER A 944 -12.83 -42.33 24.80
N SER A 945 -12.08 -42.11 25.88
CA SER A 945 -12.18 -42.89 27.12
C SER A 945 -13.21 -42.40 28.14
N THR A 946 -13.79 -41.19 28.00
CA THR A 946 -14.51 -40.53 29.12
C THR A 946 -16.02 -40.34 28.93
N LEU A 947 -16.59 -40.69 27.76
CA LEU A 947 -18.01 -40.39 27.42
C LEU A 947 -19.03 -41.47 27.81
N ALA A 948 -18.63 -42.50 28.55
CA ALA A 948 -19.53 -43.63 28.83
C ALA A 948 -20.48 -43.43 30.03
N HIS A 949 -20.23 -42.52 31.00
CA HIS A 949 -20.89 -42.66 32.32
C HIS A 949 -21.36 -41.41 33.11
N HIS A 950 -21.43 -40.17 32.58
CA HIS A 950 -21.97 -39.03 33.36
C HIS A 950 -22.90 -38.07 32.59
N PRO A 951 -23.91 -37.45 33.26
CA PRO A 951 -24.80 -36.46 32.65
C PRO A 951 -24.07 -35.15 32.31
N LEU A 952 -24.54 -34.48 31.25
CA LEU A 952 -23.93 -33.28 30.67
C LEU A 952 -23.86 -32.10 31.67
N PRO A 953 -22.77 -31.28 31.65
CA PRO A 953 -22.58 -30.16 32.57
C PRO A 953 -23.65 -29.07 32.47
N TYR A 954 -23.98 -28.43 33.60
CA TYR A 954 -24.98 -27.35 33.73
C TYR A 954 -24.75 -26.18 32.76
N GLU A 955 -23.50 -25.90 32.41
CA GLU A 955 -23.10 -24.82 31.48
C GLU A 955 -23.56 -25.07 30.04
N VAL A 956 -23.59 -26.34 29.61
CA VAL A 956 -24.11 -26.74 28.29
C VAL A 956 -25.63 -26.56 28.22
N LEU A 957 -26.34 -26.85 29.32
CA LEU A 957 -27.77 -26.60 29.46
C LEU A 957 -28.08 -25.09 29.54
N GLN A 958 -27.19 -24.29 30.13
CA GLN A 958 -27.32 -22.85 30.23
C GLN A 958 -27.12 -22.16 28.87
N GLN A 959 -26.15 -22.62 28.08
CA GLN A 959 -25.93 -22.15 26.70
C GLN A 959 -27.09 -22.53 25.76
N ALA A 960 -27.66 -23.73 25.93
CA ALA A 960 -28.86 -24.14 25.21
C ALA A 960 -30.10 -23.28 25.57
N ARG A 961 -30.23 -22.85 26.84
CA ARG A 961 -31.28 -21.90 27.28
C ARG A 961 -31.10 -20.50 26.70
N ILE A 962 -29.87 -19.99 26.65
CA ILE A 962 -29.56 -18.68 26.05
C ILE A 962 -29.86 -18.68 24.54
N LEU A 963 -29.53 -19.78 23.85
CA LEU A 963 -29.85 -19.96 22.44
C LEU A 963 -31.37 -20.05 22.21
N HIS A 964 -32.10 -20.72 23.09
CA HIS A 964 -33.56 -20.77 23.07
C HIS A 964 -34.20 -19.38 23.27
N ASP A 965 -33.73 -18.59 24.24
CA ASP A 965 -34.24 -17.24 24.50
C ASP A 965 -33.92 -16.26 23.37
N LEU A 966 -32.75 -16.38 22.74
CA LEU A 966 -32.39 -15.60 21.54
C LEU A 966 -33.31 -15.91 20.35
N VAL A 967 -33.65 -17.18 20.15
CA VAL A 967 -34.60 -17.62 19.12
C VAL A 967 -36.02 -17.11 19.41
N GLN A 968 -36.44 -17.05 20.67
CA GLN A 968 -37.74 -16.48 21.06
C GLN A 968 -37.78 -14.96 20.91
N LYS A 969 -36.70 -14.26 21.27
CA LYS A 969 -36.56 -12.81 21.05
C LYS A 969 -36.59 -12.45 19.57
N TYR A 970 -35.96 -13.27 18.73
CA TYR A 970 -35.99 -13.12 17.27
C TYR A 970 -37.40 -13.33 16.70
N LYS A 971 -38.18 -14.28 17.25
CA LYS A 971 -39.60 -14.47 16.89
C LYS A 971 -40.47 -13.29 17.32
N SER A 972 -40.21 -12.67 18.48
CA SER A 972 -40.99 -11.52 18.96
C SER A 972 -40.70 -10.21 18.21
N ALA A 973 -39.53 -10.07 17.59
CA ALA A 973 -39.12 -8.86 16.87
C ALA A 973 -39.61 -8.82 15.41
N LYS A 974 -40.19 -9.91 14.90
CA LYS A 974 -40.80 -10.00 13.57
C LYS A 974 -42.19 -10.63 13.68
N LEU A 975 -43.16 -9.81 14.10
CA LEU A 975 -44.58 -10.04 13.88
C LEU A 975 -45.14 -8.76 13.28
N ASP A 976 -45.15 -8.72 11.94
CA ASP A 976 -46.16 -7.98 11.17
C ASP A 976 -46.25 -8.40 9.69
N ASP A 977 -45.37 -9.28 9.20
CA ASP A 977 -45.55 -9.89 7.87
C ASP A 977 -45.85 -11.39 7.97
N GLN A 978 -47.12 -11.72 7.70
CA GLN A 978 -47.62 -13.08 7.52
C GLN A 978 -47.05 -13.67 6.21
N GLN A 979 -45.95 -14.43 6.29
CA GLN A 979 -45.66 -15.60 5.43
C GLN A 979 -44.24 -16.12 5.69
N ALA A 980 -44.11 -17.16 6.51
CA ALA A 980 -42.92 -18.01 6.55
C ALA A 980 -43.33 -19.47 6.77
N PRO A 981 -42.95 -20.44 5.90
CA PRO A 981 -43.28 -21.85 6.09
C PRO A 981 -42.36 -22.55 7.11
N THR A 982 -42.96 -23.33 8.00
CA THR A 982 -42.40 -23.97 9.21
C THR A 982 -41.83 -25.39 8.97
N SER A 983 -40.98 -25.63 7.96
CA SER A 983 -40.57 -27.01 7.59
C SER A 983 -39.09 -27.42 7.75
N TRP A 984 -38.26 -26.70 8.52
CA TRP A 984 -36.79 -26.90 8.50
C TRP A 984 -36.09 -27.46 9.75
N ILE A 985 -36.67 -28.45 10.44
CA ILE A 985 -35.90 -29.31 11.39
C ILE A 985 -36.49 -30.73 11.31
N PRO A 986 -35.82 -31.80 10.81
CA PRO A 986 -34.58 -32.37 11.41
C PRO A 986 -33.60 -33.17 10.47
N ALA A 987 -32.31 -33.30 10.81
CA ALA A 987 -31.42 -34.35 10.24
C ALA A 987 -30.13 -34.72 11.03
N TRP A 988 -29.80 -34.03 12.12
CA TRP A 988 -28.49 -34.19 12.77
C TRP A 988 -28.38 -35.30 13.82
N SER A 989 -29.47 -36.03 14.13
CA SER A 989 -29.48 -36.98 15.25
C SER A 989 -29.19 -38.45 14.89
N ARG A 990 -28.82 -38.80 13.65
CA ARG A 990 -28.75 -40.21 13.21
C ARG A 990 -27.39 -40.76 12.75
N THR A 991 -26.33 -39.96 12.64
CA THR A 991 -25.15 -40.38 11.84
C THR A 991 -23.95 -40.89 12.64
N ILE A 992 -24.04 -41.06 13.96
CA ILE A 992 -22.91 -41.56 14.78
C ILE A 992 -23.29 -42.91 15.37
N SER A 993 -23.05 -44.01 14.63
CA SER A 993 -23.39 -45.34 15.14
C SER A 993 -22.57 -46.56 14.66
N GLN A 994 -21.43 -46.46 13.95
CA GLN A 994 -20.63 -47.67 13.64
C GLN A 994 -19.08 -47.49 13.68
N PRO A 995 -18.30 -48.54 14.05
CA PRO A 995 -16.96 -48.42 14.63
C PRO A 995 -15.76 -49.02 13.84
N ASP A 996 -15.86 -49.38 12.55
CA ASP A 996 -14.87 -50.31 11.92
C ASP A 996 -13.84 -49.74 10.91
N ASP A 997 -13.54 -48.43 10.86
CA ASP A 997 -12.58 -47.88 9.86
C ASP A 997 -11.17 -47.52 10.38
N GLU A 998 -10.71 -48.13 11.48
CA GLU A 998 -9.36 -47.86 12.04
C GLU A 998 -8.22 -48.51 11.21
N GLN A 999 -8.54 -49.47 10.35
CA GLN A 999 -7.53 -50.25 9.60
C GLN A 999 -7.04 -49.55 8.32
N ALA A 1000 -7.81 -48.62 7.75
CA ALA A 1000 -7.45 -47.87 6.55
C ALA A 1000 -6.40 -46.77 6.82
N LEU A 1001 -6.39 -46.22 8.03
CA LEU A 1001 -5.45 -45.17 8.43
C LEU A 1001 -4.02 -45.67 8.67
N ARG A 1002 -3.84 -46.96 9.00
CA ARG A 1002 -2.51 -47.55 9.27
C ARG A 1002 -1.72 -47.87 7.99
N GLN A 1003 -2.39 -48.12 6.86
CA GLN A 1003 -1.71 -48.40 5.59
C GLN A 1003 -1.15 -47.15 4.90
N PHE A 1004 -1.61 -45.95 5.27
CA PHE A 1004 -1.20 -44.69 4.65
C PHE A 1004 0.20 -44.20 5.08
N CYS A 1005 0.74 -44.68 6.20
CA CYS A 1005 1.95 -44.12 6.80
C CYS A 1005 3.27 -44.82 6.42
N THR A 1006 3.25 -45.87 5.59
CA THR A 1006 4.43 -46.74 5.34
C THR A 1006 5.06 -46.67 3.94
N GLN A 1007 4.74 -45.67 3.11
CA GLN A 1007 5.31 -45.55 1.75
C GLN A 1007 5.94 -44.17 1.44
N ILE A 1008 6.97 -43.77 2.20
CA ILE A 1008 7.82 -42.62 1.82
C ILE A 1008 9.30 -43.00 1.96
N GLU A 1009 9.79 -43.90 1.12
CA GLU A 1009 11.22 -44.04 0.79
C GLU A 1009 11.35 -44.59 -0.65
N GLY A 1010 12.08 -43.87 -1.51
CA GLY A 1010 12.41 -44.34 -2.87
C GLY A 1010 12.52 -43.21 -3.89
N GLY A 1011 13.71 -42.65 -4.04
CA GLY A 1011 14.01 -41.68 -5.10
C GLY A 1011 14.02 -42.32 -6.49
N PHE A 1012 13.62 -41.57 -7.52
CA PHE A 1012 13.79 -41.91 -8.94
C PHE A 1012 13.91 -40.66 -9.81
N GLU A 1013 14.69 -40.80 -10.90
CA GLU A 1013 15.04 -39.79 -11.91
C GLU A 1013 14.03 -39.67 -13.07
N LEU A 1014 14.04 -38.49 -13.73
CA LEU A 1014 13.51 -38.12 -15.07
C LEU A 1014 11.96 -38.10 -15.27
N PRO A 1015 11.39 -37.44 -16.31
CA PRO A 1015 11.92 -36.46 -17.27
C PRO A 1015 11.16 -35.10 -17.31
N GLU A 1016 11.77 -34.17 -18.05
CA GLU A 1016 11.36 -32.81 -18.42
C GLU A 1016 9.90 -32.68 -18.87
N PHE A 1017 9.18 -31.65 -18.38
CA PHE A 1017 7.97 -31.16 -19.05
C PHE A 1017 7.83 -29.65 -18.83
N VAL A 1018 7.39 -28.92 -19.87
CA VAL A 1018 7.02 -27.46 -19.96
C VAL A 1018 5.49 -27.30 -20.06
N PHE A 1019 4.91 -26.11 -19.78
CA PHE A 1019 3.61 -25.52 -20.20
C PHE A 1019 3.24 -24.29 -19.40
N LEU A 1020 2.45 -23.41 -20.03
CA LEU A 1020 2.16 -22.03 -19.68
C LEU A 1020 0.85 -21.59 -20.37
N TYR A 1021 0.30 -20.45 -19.95
CA TYR A 1021 -0.76 -19.73 -20.66
C TYR A 1021 -0.18 -18.57 -21.47
#